data_AF-A0A2W1BIL9-F1
#
_entry.id   AF-A0A2W1BIL9-F1
#
_cell.length_a   1.000
_cell.length_b   1.000
_cell.length_c   1.000
_cell.angle_alpha   90.00
_cell.angle_beta   90.00
_cell.angle_gamma   90.00
#
_symmetry.space_group_name_H-M   'P 1'
#
loop_
_entity.id
_entity.type
_entity.pdbx_description
1 polymer ?
#
loop_
_entity_poly.entity_id
_entity_poly.type
_entity_poly.pdbx_seq_one_letter_code
_entity_poly.pdbx_strand_id
1 'polypeptide(L)'
;MDEEEEFGAAITIGSETTEAEKEYGKVLEQLRDSEGLKFITDVYTKLYDTYYKLKEDNAHLCDEKESLRNKLGRFDDMVTDYMAEIAENHKQIEKLRTEIKEAQALADAMHARELSSVESLETMKKQVIRLEKELDARKRAGEEDAGATSAAKEKEKFEKEKARLQGELDALKQRLANSVQYVEELEAKNHDKELNISKLEEQIEEAENNAVRQNRLVEHLKAETNGLKYEVDVRGTSIAQLTEKFTKAEKAIERRDRQLNTITTKLETAQAEQEAAFSKSAQLREQLETANSELDKTKSQLSNTAKELKNTIDDSNKIRNEAQKMAKNLVAQSKRYQLLEQSKAGVETDRERLRQQVSVMERDLMLNKKQAEFDKRDIENLKREKEILTKNLQKIQNEAQENLTMLDLQEQRRKQLEHELEINSAQIHKQRLMIRTFEKDKDRMLEETIALNEKIDEITEEVRLRTADILDLKKALREETIKSRKLSVSLDATRAERNMLHKNYTEALDEIQDLKQKMKMLAYQIEQLKEDISGKETGLKSCEGFLGKCNKKNEQLRVEIQSGLVKLSEARADIAALRQEEARLNRIVQEGDAARAKLMKELEGLMNERDVVGAQLVRRNDEISLLYEKIRILEVTLQRGERQYEQRVEDIRLLRLEIIRLRKEKNLLSKGIENMTDLRLEVFNLERELGRERLRVRALEEALETPLNVHRWRKLQGTDPESVRLTQKLRLTQNPISSTQVFNLERELGRERLRVRALEEALETPLNVHRWRKLQGTDPESVRLTQKLRLTQKKVLAQSEMLVLKDRELKETRNLYTAVKDMLALQPSPEIQITLNRTQRALSQRTTKMKCLVAELSMRERQVNDQRLELERVNSELQSFKQKYYEMKRALDADEARRLKVATPPTPTTQKQ
;
A
#
# COMPACT_ATOMS: atom_id res chain seq x y z
N MET A 1 -51.37 25.70 -48.26
CA MET A 1 -52.52 25.27 -47.44
C MET A 1 -52.02 24.07 -46.65
N ASP A 2 -50.94 24.24 -45.89
CA ASP A 2 -50.16 23.17 -45.24
C ASP A 2 -49.50 23.67 -43.94
N GLU A 3 -50.17 24.57 -43.20
CA GLU A 3 -49.65 25.10 -41.91
C GLU A 3 -50.36 24.48 -40.68
N GLU A 4 -51.22 23.47 -40.86
CA GLU A 4 -51.95 22.85 -39.75
C GLU A 4 -51.31 21.56 -39.18
N GLU A 5 -50.23 21.02 -39.77
CA GLU A 5 -49.59 19.79 -39.26
C GLU A 5 -48.47 20.03 -38.23
N GLU A 6 -47.86 21.22 -38.16
CA GLU A 6 -46.69 21.45 -37.29
C GLU A 6 -47.06 21.81 -35.84
N PHE A 7 -48.31 22.23 -35.58
CA PHE A 7 -48.78 22.54 -34.22
C PHE A 7 -49.20 21.28 -33.42
N GLY A 8 -49.36 20.13 -34.08
CA GLY A 8 -49.73 18.87 -33.45
C GLY A 8 -48.61 18.20 -32.66
N ALA A 9 -47.34 18.40 -33.06
CA ALA A 9 -46.19 17.74 -32.42
C ALA A 9 -45.73 18.43 -31.12
N ALA A 10 -45.95 19.75 -30.99
CA ALA A 10 -45.58 20.51 -29.80
C ALA A 10 -46.51 20.24 -28.60
N ILE A 11 -47.76 19.83 -28.85
CA ILE A 11 -48.73 19.52 -27.78
C ILE A 11 -48.48 18.13 -27.15
N THR A 12 -47.85 17.20 -27.89
CA THR A 12 -47.59 15.84 -27.38
C THR A 12 -46.49 15.80 -26.32
N ILE A 13 -45.51 16.70 -26.37
CA ILE A 13 -44.40 16.74 -25.38
C ILE A 13 -44.84 17.39 -24.05
N GLY A 14 -45.90 18.21 -24.09
CA GLY A 14 -46.53 18.80 -22.91
C GLY A 14 -47.45 17.82 -22.14
N SER A 15 -48.03 16.82 -22.81
CA SER A 15 -49.04 15.93 -22.19
C SER A 15 -48.43 14.81 -21.33
N GLU A 16 -47.29 14.23 -21.72
CA GLU A 16 -46.64 13.14 -20.98
C GLU A 16 -46.21 13.55 -19.55
N THR A 17 -45.88 14.83 -19.35
CA THR A 17 -45.50 15.36 -18.02
C THR A 17 -46.63 15.27 -17.02
N THR A 18 -47.87 15.56 -17.44
CA THR A 18 -49.01 15.52 -16.53
C THR A 18 -49.41 14.11 -16.12
N GLU A 19 -49.13 13.10 -16.97
CA GLU A 19 -49.35 11.69 -16.62
C GLU A 19 -48.24 11.17 -15.69
N ALA A 20 -46.97 11.48 -15.98
CA ALA A 20 -45.85 11.10 -15.12
C ALA A 20 -45.92 11.77 -13.73
N GLU A 21 -46.36 13.04 -13.64
CA GLU A 21 -46.62 13.75 -12.38
C GLU A 21 -47.77 13.10 -11.58
N LYS A 22 -48.85 12.71 -12.28
CA LYS A 22 -49.99 12.00 -11.66
C LYS A 22 -49.59 10.60 -11.17
N GLU A 23 -48.78 9.87 -11.93
CA GLU A 23 -48.26 8.56 -11.51
C GLU A 23 -47.28 8.66 -10.35
N TYR A 24 -46.37 9.64 -10.38
CA TYR A 24 -45.46 9.93 -9.28
C TYR A 24 -46.22 10.20 -7.97
N GLY A 25 -47.28 11.03 -8.02
CA GLY A 25 -48.13 11.30 -6.86
C GLY A 25 -48.82 10.04 -6.31
N LYS A 26 -49.39 9.20 -7.19
CA LYS A 26 -50.04 7.94 -6.80
C LYS A 26 -49.06 6.94 -6.18
N VAL A 27 -47.88 6.76 -6.77
CA VAL A 27 -46.86 5.84 -6.26
C VAL A 27 -46.29 6.34 -4.93
N LEU A 28 -46.11 7.66 -4.77
CA LEU A 28 -45.73 8.26 -3.49
C LEU A 28 -46.73 7.98 -2.38
N GLU A 29 -48.02 8.08 -2.66
CA GLU A 29 -49.10 7.85 -1.71
C GLU A 29 -49.12 6.37 -1.27
N GLN A 30 -49.01 5.45 -2.24
CA GLN A 30 -48.89 4.01 -1.98
C GLN A 30 -47.64 3.65 -1.17
N LEU A 31 -46.51 4.32 -1.42
CA LEU A 31 -45.26 4.10 -0.66
C LEU A 31 -45.33 4.66 0.76
N ARG A 32 -46.15 5.69 1.02
CA ARG A 32 -46.35 6.26 2.37
C ARG A 32 -47.30 5.43 3.24
N ASP A 33 -48.31 4.80 2.62
CA ASP A 33 -49.31 3.98 3.32
C ASP A 33 -48.75 2.64 3.85
N SER A 34 -47.67 2.13 3.26
CA SER A 34 -46.99 0.92 3.71
C SER A 34 -45.85 1.23 4.69
N GLU A 35 -46.00 0.83 5.97
CA GLU A 35 -45.04 1.14 7.05
C GLU A 35 -43.60 0.69 6.76
N GLY A 36 -43.42 -0.37 5.96
CA GLY A 36 -42.10 -0.89 5.58
C GLY A 36 -41.42 -0.15 4.43
N LEU A 37 -42.09 0.75 3.71
CA LEU A 37 -41.58 1.37 2.46
C LEU A 37 -41.35 2.88 2.56
N LYS A 38 -41.62 3.50 3.71
CA LYS A 38 -41.45 4.94 3.95
C LYS A 38 -40.03 5.45 3.70
N PHE A 39 -39.00 4.61 3.87
CA PHE A 39 -37.61 5.00 3.62
C PHE A 39 -37.28 5.09 2.12
N ILE A 40 -38.07 4.46 1.24
CA ILE A 40 -37.87 4.46 -0.22
C ILE A 40 -38.47 5.73 -0.83
N THR A 41 -39.43 6.36 -0.16
CA THR A 41 -40.09 7.60 -0.57
C THR A 41 -39.08 8.70 -0.91
N ASP A 42 -38.08 8.93 -0.07
CA ASP A 42 -37.04 9.95 -0.30
C ASP A 42 -36.15 9.64 -1.52
N VAL A 43 -35.88 8.36 -1.77
CA VAL A 43 -35.09 7.92 -2.92
C VAL A 43 -35.89 8.10 -4.20
N TYR A 44 -37.17 7.75 -4.18
CA TYR A 44 -38.07 7.90 -5.32
C TYR A 44 -38.30 9.38 -5.67
N THR A 45 -38.44 10.25 -4.67
CA THR A 45 -38.52 11.71 -4.87
C THR A 45 -37.24 12.27 -5.49
N LYS A 46 -36.07 11.89 -4.99
CA LYS A 46 -34.79 12.32 -5.58
C LYS A 46 -34.64 11.85 -7.04
N LEU A 47 -35.08 10.63 -7.34
CA LEU A 47 -35.04 10.09 -8.69
C LEU A 47 -35.95 10.90 -9.64
N TYR A 48 -37.15 11.23 -9.17
CA TYR A 48 -38.10 12.06 -9.90
C TYR A 48 -37.57 13.49 -10.14
N ASP A 49 -36.98 14.12 -9.12
CA ASP A 49 -36.35 15.44 -9.25
C ASP A 49 -35.21 15.43 -10.27
N THR A 50 -34.42 14.35 -10.32
CA THR A 50 -33.36 14.22 -11.34
C THR A 50 -33.91 13.99 -12.73
N TYR A 51 -34.99 13.23 -12.87
CA TYR A 51 -35.69 13.06 -14.15
C TYR A 51 -36.25 14.39 -14.65
N TYR A 52 -36.86 15.19 -13.78
CA TYR A 52 -37.43 16.48 -14.13
C TYR A 52 -36.37 17.47 -14.61
N LYS A 53 -35.23 17.56 -13.90
CA LYS A 53 -34.09 18.39 -14.32
C LYS A 53 -33.53 17.96 -15.68
N LEU A 54 -33.35 16.65 -15.89
CA LEU A 54 -32.88 16.16 -17.18
C LEU A 54 -33.87 16.45 -18.31
N LYS A 55 -35.18 16.47 -18.03
CA LYS A 55 -36.21 16.87 -18.99
C LYS A 55 -36.12 18.37 -19.33
N GLU A 56 -35.97 19.24 -18.34
CA GLU A 56 -35.78 20.69 -18.54
C GLU A 56 -34.53 20.97 -19.38
N ASP A 57 -33.41 20.32 -19.05
CA ASP A 57 -32.16 20.45 -19.81
C ASP A 57 -32.35 19.99 -21.26
N ASN A 58 -33.07 18.89 -21.49
CA ASN A 58 -33.33 18.36 -22.83
C ASN A 58 -34.27 19.28 -23.64
N ALA A 59 -35.24 19.94 -22.98
CA ALA A 59 -36.08 20.96 -23.62
C ALA A 59 -35.25 22.16 -24.06
N HIS A 60 -34.37 22.67 -23.19
CA HIS A 60 -33.44 23.75 -23.53
C HIS A 60 -32.52 23.40 -24.71
N LEU A 61 -32.01 22.17 -24.75
CA LEU A 61 -31.18 21.71 -25.87
C LEU A 61 -31.96 21.60 -27.19
N CYS A 62 -33.23 21.21 -27.14
CA CYS A 62 -34.12 21.21 -28.30
C CYS A 62 -34.37 22.63 -28.83
N ASP A 63 -34.66 23.58 -27.94
CA ASP A 63 -34.85 24.99 -28.31
C ASP A 63 -33.59 25.60 -28.92
N GLU A 64 -32.41 25.28 -28.36
CA GLU A 64 -31.12 25.75 -28.89
C GLU A 64 -30.83 25.15 -30.27
N LYS A 65 -31.10 23.85 -30.45
CA LYS A 65 -30.99 23.17 -31.75
C LYS A 65 -31.90 23.80 -32.80
N GLU A 66 -33.13 24.15 -32.44
CA GLU A 66 -34.10 24.78 -33.34
C GLU A 66 -33.70 26.22 -33.67
N SER A 67 -33.19 26.98 -32.69
CA SER A 67 -32.60 28.30 -32.90
C SER A 67 -31.42 28.28 -33.88
N LEU A 68 -30.52 27.30 -33.73
CA LEU A 68 -29.38 27.11 -34.63
C LEU A 68 -29.83 26.70 -36.04
N ARG A 69 -30.84 25.83 -36.16
CA ARG A 69 -31.41 25.41 -37.44
C ARG A 69 -32.06 26.60 -38.17
N ASN A 70 -32.77 27.47 -37.44
CA ASN A 70 -33.35 28.70 -38.00
C ASN A 70 -32.28 29.71 -38.45
N LYS A 71 -31.15 29.82 -37.72
CA LYS A 71 -30.01 30.65 -38.14
C LYS A 71 -29.35 30.11 -39.41
N LEU A 72 -29.19 28.79 -39.52
CA LEU A 72 -28.69 28.13 -40.72
C LEU A 72 -29.59 28.39 -41.93
N GLY A 73 -30.91 28.23 -41.77
CA GLY A 73 -31.88 28.55 -42.83
C GLY A 73 -31.75 29.99 -43.35
N ARG A 74 -31.58 30.97 -42.45
CA ARG A 74 -31.36 32.38 -42.87
C ARG A 74 -30.08 32.59 -43.67
N PHE A 75 -29.03 31.84 -43.38
CA PHE A 75 -27.79 31.90 -44.17
C PHE A 75 -27.96 31.22 -45.53
N ASP A 76 -28.70 30.11 -45.58
CA ASP A 76 -29.04 29.46 -46.85
C ASP A 76 -29.89 30.38 -47.74
N ASP A 77 -30.89 31.05 -47.18
CA ASP A 77 -31.71 32.05 -47.88
C ASP A 77 -30.84 33.19 -48.44
N MET A 78 -29.94 33.75 -47.61
CA MET A 78 -29.02 34.81 -48.03
C MET A 78 -28.07 34.37 -49.16
N VAL A 79 -27.61 33.12 -49.11
CA VAL A 79 -26.78 32.54 -50.18
C VAL A 79 -27.60 32.37 -51.46
N THR A 80 -28.86 31.95 -51.37
CA THR A 80 -29.72 31.85 -52.55
C THR A 80 -30.03 33.21 -53.18
N ASP A 81 -30.24 34.25 -52.38
CA ASP A 81 -30.45 35.62 -52.86
C ASP A 81 -29.23 36.14 -53.61
N TYR A 82 -28.02 35.95 -53.05
CA TYR A 82 -26.78 36.34 -53.72
C TYR A 82 -26.53 35.56 -55.01
N MET A 83 -26.88 34.27 -55.05
CA MET A 83 -26.79 33.48 -56.29
C MET A 83 -27.74 34.00 -57.38
N ALA A 84 -28.96 34.44 -57.00
CA ALA A 84 -29.90 35.04 -57.94
C ALA A 84 -29.40 36.39 -58.47
N GLU A 85 -28.82 37.23 -57.62
CA GLU A 85 -28.23 38.52 -58.00
C GLU A 85 -27.04 38.35 -58.96
N ILE A 86 -26.16 37.38 -58.68
CA ILE A 86 -25.01 37.05 -59.55
C ILE A 86 -25.48 36.57 -60.93
N ALA A 87 -26.56 35.77 -60.99
CA ALA A 87 -27.12 35.28 -62.24
C ALA A 87 -27.72 36.42 -63.09
N GLU A 88 -28.38 37.39 -62.47
CA GLU A 88 -28.94 38.54 -63.18
C GLU A 88 -27.86 39.51 -63.67
N ASN A 89 -26.83 39.74 -62.85
CA ASN A 89 -25.65 40.52 -63.26
C ASN A 89 -24.92 39.86 -64.45
N HIS A 90 -24.82 38.53 -64.49
CA HIS A 90 -24.26 37.82 -65.65
C HIS A 90 -25.08 38.05 -66.93
N LYS A 91 -26.41 38.07 -66.86
CA LYS A 91 -27.25 38.39 -68.03
C LYS A 91 -27.05 39.83 -68.50
N GLN A 92 -26.91 40.79 -67.59
CA GLN A 92 -26.62 42.18 -67.97
C GLN A 92 -25.25 42.32 -68.63
N ILE A 93 -24.23 41.63 -68.12
CA ILE A 93 -22.90 41.62 -68.72
C ILE A 93 -22.93 41.03 -70.14
N GLU A 94 -23.67 39.95 -70.37
CA GLU A 94 -23.84 39.38 -71.71
C GLU A 94 -24.51 40.36 -72.68
N LYS A 95 -25.56 41.08 -72.25
CA LYS A 95 -26.21 42.12 -73.07
C LYS A 95 -25.26 43.25 -73.45
N LEU A 96 -24.49 43.77 -72.48
CA LEU A 96 -23.51 44.82 -72.75
C LEU A 96 -22.39 44.35 -73.67
N ARG A 97 -21.99 43.07 -73.58
CA ARG A 97 -21.01 42.48 -74.50
C ARG A 97 -21.54 42.37 -75.92
N THR A 98 -22.83 42.09 -76.11
CA THR A 98 -23.44 42.09 -77.45
C THR A 98 -23.51 43.50 -78.04
N GLU A 99 -23.89 44.50 -77.25
CA GLU A 99 -23.95 45.91 -77.68
C GLU A 99 -22.56 46.45 -78.07
N ILE A 100 -21.51 46.09 -77.33
CA ILE A 100 -20.13 46.47 -77.68
C ILE A 100 -19.69 45.87 -79.02
N LYS A 101 -20.05 44.61 -79.30
CA LYS A 101 -19.72 43.97 -80.59
C LYS A 101 -20.43 44.64 -81.76
N GLU A 102 -21.67 45.06 -81.57
CA GLU A 102 -22.43 45.80 -82.58
C GLU A 102 -21.83 47.19 -82.82
N ALA A 103 -21.43 47.90 -81.77
CA ALA A 103 -20.75 49.19 -81.89
C ALA A 103 -19.40 49.09 -82.61
N GLN A 104 -18.62 48.04 -82.36
CA GLN A 104 -17.36 47.77 -83.05
C GLN A 104 -17.56 47.52 -84.55
N ALA A 105 -18.55 46.70 -84.92
CA ALA A 105 -18.88 46.46 -86.32
C ALA A 105 -19.32 47.74 -87.05
N LEU A 106 -20.02 48.64 -86.35
CA LEU A 106 -20.44 49.92 -86.88
C LEU A 106 -19.27 50.88 -87.09
N ALA A 107 -18.31 50.91 -86.15
CA ALA A 107 -17.08 51.68 -86.26
C ALA A 107 -16.19 51.20 -87.43
N ASP A 108 -16.03 49.90 -87.60
CA ASP A 108 -15.28 49.31 -88.72
C ASP A 108 -15.92 49.67 -90.08
N ALA A 109 -17.27 49.66 -90.15
CA ALA A 109 -17.99 50.07 -91.35
C ALA A 109 -17.85 51.57 -91.65
N MET A 110 -17.73 52.42 -90.63
CA MET A 110 -17.46 53.85 -90.81
C MET A 110 -16.03 54.10 -91.28
N HIS A 111 -15.03 53.43 -90.70
CA HIS A 111 -13.64 53.54 -91.13
C HIS A 111 -13.44 53.08 -92.59
N ALA A 112 -14.13 52.02 -93.01
CA ALA A 112 -14.08 51.57 -94.41
C ALA A 112 -14.65 52.60 -95.39
N ARG A 113 -15.71 53.35 -95.01
CA ARG A 113 -16.27 54.45 -95.81
C ARG A 113 -15.34 55.65 -95.86
N GLU A 114 -14.69 55.96 -94.74
CA GLU A 114 -13.74 57.07 -94.64
C GLU A 114 -12.50 56.82 -95.51
N LEU A 115 -11.97 55.60 -95.53
CA LEU A 115 -10.85 55.20 -96.38
C LEU A 115 -11.17 55.41 -97.88
N SER A 116 -12.37 55.02 -98.32
CA SER A 116 -12.85 55.23 -99.70
C SER A 116 -13.02 56.72 -100.05
N SER A 117 -13.44 57.55 -99.07
CA SER A 117 -13.55 59.00 -99.26
C SER A 117 -12.19 59.71 -99.35
N VAL A 118 -11.16 59.18 -98.67
CA VAL A 118 -9.78 59.70 -98.75
C VAL A 118 -9.12 59.33 -100.09
N GLU A 119 -9.33 58.11 -100.59
CA GLU A 119 -8.83 57.68 -101.91
C GLU A 119 -9.43 58.52 -103.06
N SER A 120 -10.72 58.88 -102.96
CA SER A 120 -11.38 59.76 -103.94
C SER A 120 -10.87 61.22 -103.86
N LEU A 121 -10.54 61.73 -102.67
CA LEU A 121 -9.90 63.05 -102.51
C LEU A 121 -8.48 63.11 -103.10
N GLU A 122 -7.70 62.02 -103.01
CA GLU A 122 -6.37 61.95 -103.62
C GLU A 122 -6.41 61.94 -105.16
N THR A 123 -7.43 61.33 -105.76
CA THR A 123 -7.61 61.36 -107.23
C THR A 123 -8.01 62.74 -107.74
N MET A 124 -8.83 63.48 -106.99
CA MET A 124 -9.20 64.87 -107.30
C MET A 124 -8.00 65.82 -107.18
N LYS A 125 -7.13 65.66 -106.16
CA LYS A 125 -5.90 66.47 -106.01
C LYS A 125 -4.93 66.29 -107.19
N LYS A 126 -4.83 65.09 -107.77
CA LYS A 126 -3.99 64.83 -108.97
C LYS A 126 -4.52 65.51 -110.24
N GLN A 127 -5.82 65.79 -110.33
CA GLN A 127 -6.41 66.50 -111.48
C GLN A 127 -6.20 68.02 -111.42
N VAL A 128 -6.21 68.62 -110.21
CA VAL A 128 -5.97 70.05 -110.01
C VAL A 128 -4.53 70.43 -110.40
N ILE A 129 -3.54 69.62 -110.04
CA ILE A 129 -2.11 69.84 -110.38
C ILE A 129 -1.85 69.77 -111.91
N ARG A 130 -2.72 69.11 -112.68
CA ARG A 130 -2.59 69.01 -114.14
C ARG A 130 -3.09 70.26 -114.86
N LEU A 131 -4.13 70.91 -114.32
CA LEU A 131 -4.73 72.12 -114.91
C LEU A 131 -3.93 73.39 -114.57
N GLU A 132 -3.26 73.43 -113.42
CA GLU A 132 -2.35 74.55 -113.06
C GLU A 132 -1.11 74.61 -113.97
N LYS A 133 -0.63 73.46 -114.49
CA LYS A 133 0.53 73.40 -115.41
C LYS A 133 0.23 73.86 -116.84
N GLU A 134 -1.04 73.89 -117.26
CA GLU A 134 -1.43 74.35 -118.60
C GLU A 134 -1.69 75.87 -118.66
N LEU A 135 -1.94 76.51 -117.52
CA LEU A 135 -2.25 77.94 -117.42
C LEU A 135 -1.00 78.83 -117.37
N ASP A 136 0.13 78.30 -116.90
CA ASP A 136 1.43 78.99 -116.86
C ASP A 136 2.21 78.96 -118.19
N ALA A 137 1.81 78.13 -119.16
CA ALA A 137 2.48 78.02 -120.46
C ALA A 137 2.00 79.04 -121.53
N ARG A 138 0.98 79.86 -121.23
CA ARG A 138 0.34 80.75 -122.22
C ARG A 138 0.64 82.25 -122.07
N LYS A 139 1.60 82.65 -121.23
CA LYS A 139 1.88 84.07 -120.92
C LYS A 139 3.21 84.66 -121.39
N ARG A 140 3.94 84.06 -122.36
CA ARG A 140 5.15 84.70 -122.93
C ARG A 140 5.38 84.42 -124.44
N ALA A 141 4.89 85.32 -125.29
CA ALA A 141 5.35 85.70 -126.65
C ALA A 141 4.39 86.84 -127.11
N GLY A 142 4.71 88.14 -127.00
CA GLY A 142 5.48 88.99 -127.95
C GLY A 142 4.63 89.32 -129.20
N GLU A 143 4.43 90.53 -129.75
CA GLU A 143 4.98 91.91 -129.68
C GLU A 143 4.04 92.87 -130.49
N GLU A 144 4.10 94.19 -130.20
CA GLU A 144 4.06 95.45 -131.05
C GLU A 144 3.04 95.62 -132.24
N ASP A 145 2.59 96.79 -132.72
CA ASP A 145 3.16 98.14 -132.82
C ASP A 145 2.13 99.25 -133.30
N ALA A 146 2.53 100.51 -133.12
CA ALA A 146 2.34 101.76 -133.92
C ALA A 146 0.98 102.42 -134.33
N GLY A 147 0.92 103.77 -134.14
CA GLY A 147 0.74 104.68 -135.29
C GLY A 147 -0.42 105.71 -135.37
N ALA A 148 -0.22 106.90 -134.78
CA ALA A 148 -0.48 108.28 -135.26
C ALA A 148 -1.68 108.72 -136.16
N THR A 149 -2.30 109.85 -135.72
CA THR A 149 -2.81 111.04 -136.46
C THR A 149 -4.15 111.01 -137.24
N SER A 150 -5.12 111.84 -136.80
CA SER A 150 -5.45 113.16 -137.39
C SER A 150 -6.91 113.56 -137.10
N ALA A 151 -7.04 114.65 -136.34
CA ALA A 151 -8.25 115.15 -135.72
C ALA A 151 -9.28 115.71 -136.72
N ALA A 152 -10.43 115.04 -136.81
CA ALA A 152 -11.74 115.61 -137.18
C ALA A 152 -12.90 114.58 -137.09
N LYS A 153 -12.62 113.28 -136.85
CA LYS A 153 -13.62 112.19 -136.79
C LYS A 153 -13.81 111.51 -135.41
N GLU A 154 -13.17 112.00 -134.35
CA GLU A 154 -13.22 111.36 -133.02
C GLU A 154 -14.45 111.71 -132.18
N LYS A 155 -15.16 112.81 -132.45
CA LYS A 155 -16.27 113.25 -131.58
C LYS A 155 -17.53 112.38 -131.68
N GLU A 156 -17.74 111.66 -132.78
CA GLU A 156 -18.92 110.79 -132.98
C GLU A 156 -18.67 109.32 -132.53
N LYS A 157 -17.40 108.89 -132.44
CA LYS A 157 -17.04 107.55 -131.96
C LYS A 157 -17.11 107.42 -130.43
N PHE A 158 -16.75 108.46 -129.69
CA PHE A 158 -16.74 108.43 -128.22
C PHE A 158 -18.13 108.23 -127.59
N GLU A 159 -19.23 108.69 -128.21
CA GLU A 159 -20.57 108.45 -127.65
C GLU A 159 -21.02 106.98 -127.78
N LYS A 160 -20.66 106.31 -128.89
CA LYS A 160 -20.94 104.86 -129.06
C LYS A 160 -20.06 103.99 -128.17
N GLU A 161 -18.83 104.42 -127.92
CA GLU A 161 -17.89 103.71 -127.05
C GLU A 161 -18.24 103.86 -125.55
N LYS A 162 -18.78 105.01 -125.14
CA LYS A 162 -19.30 105.22 -123.78
C LYS A 162 -20.48 104.28 -123.46
N ALA A 163 -21.39 104.06 -124.40
CA ALA A 163 -22.52 103.15 -124.21
C ALA A 163 -22.07 101.68 -124.11
N ARG A 164 -21.06 101.26 -124.88
CA ARG A 164 -20.48 99.92 -124.80
C ARG A 164 -19.79 99.67 -123.45
N LEU A 165 -18.97 100.62 -123.01
CA LEU A 165 -18.25 100.52 -121.74
C LEU A 165 -19.20 100.54 -120.53
N GLN A 166 -20.34 101.23 -120.62
CA GLN A 166 -21.35 101.19 -119.55
C GLN A 166 -22.00 99.80 -119.42
N GLY A 167 -22.32 99.13 -120.54
CA GLY A 167 -22.85 97.77 -120.51
C GLY A 167 -21.84 96.72 -120.00
N GLU A 168 -20.56 96.87 -120.33
CA GLU A 168 -19.49 96.02 -119.81
C GLU A 168 -19.29 96.24 -118.29
N LEU A 169 -19.42 97.48 -117.81
CA LEU A 169 -19.36 97.81 -116.38
C LEU A 169 -20.50 97.17 -115.59
N ASP A 170 -21.73 97.21 -116.12
CA ASP A 170 -22.89 96.65 -115.44
C ASP A 170 -22.83 95.10 -115.42
N ALA A 171 -22.33 94.47 -116.49
CA ALA A 171 -22.06 93.03 -116.50
C ALA A 171 -20.97 92.62 -115.50
N LEU A 172 -19.93 93.44 -115.32
CA LEU A 172 -18.89 93.22 -114.31
C LEU A 172 -19.41 93.40 -112.88
N LYS A 173 -20.27 94.39 -112.63
CA LYS A 173 -20.93 94.58 -111.33
C LYS A 173 -21.81 93.39 -110.96
N GLN A 174 -22.57 92.85 -111.92
CA GLN A 174 -23.39 91.66 -111.71
C GLN A 174 -22.52 90.42 -111.38
N ARG A 175 -21.38 90.24 -112.08
CA ARG A 175 -20.43 89.16 -111.77
C ARG A 175 -19.80 89.33 -110.39
N LEU A 176 -19.47 90.55 -110.00
CA LEU A 176 -18.90 90.84 -108.69
C LEU A 176 -19.93 90.52 -107.58
N ALA A 177 -21.18 90.94 -107.75
CA ALA A 177 -22.25 90.64 -106.79
C ALA A 177 -22.45 89.12 -106.60
N ASN A 178 -22.47 88.36 -107.70
CA ASN A 178 -22.59 86.90 -107.64
C ASN A 178 -21.37 86.25 -106.95
N SER A 179 -20.16 86.78 -107.17
CA SER A 179 -18.95 86.27 -106.51
C SER A 179 -18.93 86.56 -105.01
N VAL A 180 -19.40 87.73 -104.58
CA VAL A 180 -19.51 88.09 -103.16
C VAL A 180 -20.53 87.17 -102.46
N GLN A 181 -21.69 86.96 -103.08
CA GLN A 181 -22.70 86.06 -102.53
C GLN A 181 -22.18 84.60 -102.40
N TYR A 182 -21.38 84.13 -103.37
CA TYR A 182 -20.75 82.81 -103.28
C TYR A 182 -19.70 82.71 -102.16
N VAL A 183 -18.96 83.80 -101.90
CA VAL A 183 -18.01 83.86 -100.79
C VAL A 183 -18.75 83.84 -99.44
N GLU A 184 -19.82 84.61 -99.29
CA GLU A 184 -20.65 84.61 -98.07
C GLU A 184 -21.25 83.22 -97.77
N GLU A 185 -21.71 82.50 -98.81
CA GLU A 185 -22.20 81.12 -98.65
C GLU A 185 -21.10 80.13 -98.24
N LEU A 186 -19.86 80.32 -98.72
CA LEU A 186 -18.71 79.49 -98.33
C LEU A 186 -18.25 79.80 -96.90
N GLU A 187 -18.25 81.06 -96.50
CA GLU A 187 -17.93 81.48 -95.13
C GLU A 187 -18.93 80.91 -94.12
N ALA A 188 -20.24 80.97 -94.43
CA ALA A 188 -21.27 80.35 -93.59
C ALA A 188 -21.09 78.83 -93.45
N LYS A 189 -20.75 78.14 -94.55
CA LYS A 189 -20.47 76.70 -94.52
C LYS A 189 -19.20 76.37 -93.73
N ASN A 190 -18.16 77.18 -93.83
CA ASN A 190 -16.94 76.98 -93.04
C ASN A 190 -17.23 77.15 -91.55
N HIS A 191 -17.99 78.17 -91.17
CA HIS A 191 -18.38 78.39 -89.78
C HIS A 191 -19.17 77.21 -89.20
N ASP A 192 -20.12 76.65 -89.95
CA ASP A 192 -20.86 75.45 -89.54
C ASP A 192 -19.95 74.22 -89.39
N LYS A 193 -18.89 74.11 -90.21
CA LYS A 193 -17.92 73.01 -90.08
C LYS A 193 -17.00 73.20 -88.89
N GLU A 194 -16.56 74.42 -88.61
CA GLU A 194 -15.77 74.76 -87.40
C GLU A 194 -16.55 74.45 -86.12
N LEU A 195 -17.84 74.79 -86.06
CA LEU A 195 -18.70 74.44 -84.93
C LEU A 195 -18.86 72.92 -84.75
N ASN A 196 -18.91 72.15 -85.84
CA ASN A 196 -18.98 70.70 -85.75
C ASN A 196 -17.64 70.07 -85.33
N ILE A 197 -16.51 70.62 -85.77
CA ILE A 197 -15.19 70.18 -85.32
C ILE A 197 -15.05 70.39 -83.81
N SER A 198 -15.42 71.57 -83.30
CA SER A 198 -15.35 71.85 -81.86
C SER A 198 -16.22 70.89 -81.02
N LYS A 199 -17.40 70.51 -81.50
CA LYS A 199 -18.25 69.51 -80.82
C LYS A 199 -17.64 68.10 -80.83
N LEU A 200 -16.98 67.72 -81.92
CA LEU A 200 -16.31 66.42 -82.01
C LEU A 200 -15.04 66.38 -81.14
N GLU A 201 -14.32 67.49 -81.03
CA GLU A 201 -13.18 67.64 -80.11
C GLU A 201 -13.63 67.45 -78.65
N GLU A 202 -14.75 68.08 -78.25
CA GLU A 202 -15.31 67.92 -76.89
C GLU A 202 -15.73 66.46 -76.61
N GLN A 203 -16.32 65.78 -77.58
CA GLN A 203 -16.69 64.36 -77.46
C GLN A 203 -15.48 63.43 -77.39
N ILE A 204 -14.40 63.73 -78.11
CA ILE A 204 -13.15 62.96 -78.04
C ILE A 204 -12.51 63.14 -76.67
N GLU A 205 -12.47 64.37 -76.15
CA GLU A 205 -11.90 64.66 -74.84
C GLU A 205 -12.68 63.97 -73.71
N GLU A 206 -14.01 63.91 -73.80
CA GLU A 206 -14.83 63.15 -72.86
C GLU A 206 -14.60 61.63 -72.96
N ALA A 207 -14.47 61.10 -74.18
CA ALA A 207 -14.18 59.69 -74.42
C ALA A 207 -12.79 59.29 -73.90
N GLU A 208 -11.76 60.12 -74.10
CA GLU A 208 -10.41 59.92 -73.58
C GLU A 208 -10.41 59.91 -72.05
N ASN A 209 -11.11 60.86 -71.41
CA ASN A 209 -11.24 60.92 -69.96
C ASN A 209 -11.97 59.70 -69.38
N ASN A 210 -12.94 59.14 -70.10
CA ASN A 210 -13.63 57.92 -69.71
C ASN A 210 -12.75 56.66 -69.90
N ALA A 211 -11.97 56.60 -70.98
CA ALA A 211 -11.02 55.53 -71.23
C ALA A 211 -9.92 55.48 -70.15
N VAL A 212 -9.39 56.63 -69.71
CA VAL A 212 -8.41 56.70 -68.63
C VAL A 212 -9.02 56.21 -67.30
N ARG A 213 -10.26 56.57 -67.00
CA ARG A 213 -10.97 56.10 -65.79
C ARG A 213 -11.19 54.58 -65.83
N GLN A 214 -11.63 54.02 -66.96
CA GLN A 214 -11.77 52.58 -67.12
C GLN A 214 -10.43 51.85 -67.01
N ASN A 215 -9.36 52.37 -67.63
CA ASN A 215 -8.03 51.76 -67.53
C ASN A 215 -7.53 51.71 -66.09
N ARG A 216 -7.72 52.79 -65.30
CA ARG A 216 -7.38 52.79 -63.87
C ARG A 216 -8.17 51.75 -63.07
N LEU A 217 -9.46 51.58 -63.36
CA LEU A 217 -10.29 50.57 -62.71
C LEU A 217 -9.84 49.14 -63.08
N VAL A 218 -9.50 48.91 -64.35
CA VAL A 218 -8.96 47.62 -64.82
C VAL A 218 -7.62 47.32 -64.18
N GLU A 219 -6.73 48.30 -64.02
CA GLU A 219 -5.47 48.13 -63.31
C GLU A 219 -5.66 47.83 -61.82
N HIS A 220 -6.60 48.51 -61.15
CA HIS A 220 -6.97 48.23 -59.76
C HIS A 220 -7.50 46.79 -59.60
N LEU A 221 -8.46 46.39 -60.43
CA LEU A 221 -9.03 45.05 -60.40
C LEU A 221 -7.98 43.97 -60.72
N LYS A 222 -7.05 44.24 -61.65
CA LYS A 222 -5.92 43.33 -61.93
C LYS A 222 -4.99 43.19 -60.73
N ALA A 223 -4.66 44.29 -60.04
CA ALA A 223 -3.84 44.26 -58.83
C ALA A 223 -4.52 43.46 -57.71
N GLU A 224 -5.82 43.67 -57.52
CA GLU A 224 -6.63 42.96 -56.53
C GLU A 224 -6.76 41.46 -56.86
N THR A 225 -6.99 41.12 -58.13
CA THR A 225 -7.03 39.72 -58.60
C THR A 225 -5.68 39.02 -58.40
N ASN A 226 -4.57 39.72 -58.64
CA ASN A 226 -3.23 39.19 -58.39
C ASN A 226 -2.94 39.03 -56.89
N GLY A 227 -3.41 39.95 -56.05
CA GLY A 227 -3.35 39.84 -54.60
C GLY A 227 -4.13 38.63 -54.07
N LEU A 228 -5.35 38.44 -54.55
CA LEU A 228 -6.18 37.28 -54.19
C LEU A 228 -5.57 35.96 -54.66
N LYS A 229 -4.98 35.92 -55.87
CA LYS A 229 -4.24 34.74 -56.35
C LYS A 229 -3.04 34.40 -55.47
N TYR A 230 -2.27 35.41 -55.06
CA TYR A 230 -1.16 35.22 -54.14
C TYR A 230 -1.64 34.70 -52.78
N GLU A 231 -2.74 35.23 -52.24
CA GLU A 231 -3.33 34.70 -51.01
C GLU A 231 -3.81 33.26 -51.15
N VAL A 232 -4.42 32.89 -52.28
CA VAL A 232 -4.83 31.51 -52.56
C VAL A 232 -3.62 30.57 -52.61
N ASP A 233 -2.51 30.97 -53.23
CA ASP A 233 -1.27 30.18 -53.26
C ASP A 233 -0.65 30.03 -51.87
N VAL A 234 -0.61 31.10 -51.07
CA VAL A 234 -0.12 31.06 -49.68
C VAL A 234 -1.00 30.16 -48.82
N ARG A 235 -2.33 30.27 -48.93
CA ARG A 235 -3.26 29.38 -48.22
C ARG A 235 -3.13 27.93 -48.72
N GLY A 236 -2.94 27.72 -50.02
CA GLY A 236 -2.71 26.41 -50.62
C GLY A 236 -1.44 25.72 -50.08
N THR A 237 -0.33 26.46 -49.96
CA THR A 237 0.89 25.94 -49.34
C THR A 237 0.72 25.64 -47.85
N SER A 238 -0.01 26.47 -47.10
CA SER A 238 -0.33 26.21 -45.69
C SER A 238 -1.22 24.98 -45.51
N ILE A 239 -2.22 24.80 -46.38
CA ILE A 239 -3.07 23.60 -46.40
C ILE A 239 -2.22 22.37 -46.68
N ALA A 240 -1.34 22.39 -47.69
CA ALA A 240 -0.45 21.26 -48.00
C ALA A 240 0.44 20.87 -46.80
N GLN A 241 1.01 21.85 -46.10
CA GLN A 241 1.81 21.59 -44.89
C GLN A 241 0.97 21.00 -43.74
N LEU A 242 -0.26 21.47 -43.56
CA LEU A 242 -1.18 20.93 -42.55
C LEU A 242 -1.60 19.49 -42.89
N THR A 243 -1.89 19.20 -44.16
CA THR A 243 -2.21 17.84 -44.63
C THR A 243 -1.01 16.89 -44.45
N GLU A 244 0.22 17.35 -44.69
CA GLU A 244 1.43 16.55 -44.41
C GLU A 244 1.61 16.28 -42.90
N LYS A 245 1.34 17.27 -42.05
CA LYS A 245 1.36 17.07 -40.59
C LYS A 245 0.27 16.10 -40.13
N PHE A 246 -0.93 16.18 -40.71
CA PHE A 246 -2.05 15.31 -40.42
C PHE A 246 -1.73 13.85 -40.78
N THR A 247 -1.23 13.60 -41.99
CA THR A 247 -0.83 12.25 -42.42
C THR A 247 0.33 11.66 -41.59
N LYS A 248 1.26 12.50 -41.11
CA LYS A 248 2.30 12.09 -40.15
C LYS A 248 1.70 11.72 -38.79
N ALA A 249 0.71 12.47 -38.31
CA ALA A 249 0.00 12.18 -37.07
C ALA A 249 -0.83 10.89 -37.17
N GLU A 250 -1.55 10.67 -38.27
CA GLU A 250 -2.30 9.43 -38.53
C GLU A 250 -1.39 8.20 -38.52
N LYS A 251 -0.23 8.26 -39.19
CA LYS A 251 0.77 7.17 -39.16
C LYS A 251 1.35 6.95 -37.76
N ALA A 252 1.45 7.98 -36.93
CA ALA A 252 1.88 7.85 -35.54
C ALA A 252 0.80 7.21 -34.67
N ILE A 253 -0.47 7.55 -34.88
CA ILE A 253 -1.63 6.94 -34.22
C ILE A 253 -1.71 5.45 -34.58
N GLU A 254 -1.63 5.07 -35.86
CA GLU A 254 -1.60 3.65 -36.27
C GLU A 254 -0.47 2.86 -35.59
N ARG A 255 0.71 3.46 -35.45
CA ARG A 255 1.84 2.82 -34.74
C ARG A 255 1.52 2.63 -33.26
N ARG A 256 0.86 3.60 -32.63
CA ARG A 256 0.46 3.53 -31.21
C ARG A 256 -0.66 2.52 -31.00
N ASP A 257 -1.61 2.39 -31.92
CA ASP A 257 -2.66 1.38 -31.87
C ASP A 257 -2.09 -0.04 -32.04
N ARG A 258 -1.12 -0.23 -32.94
CA ARG A 258 -0.40 -1.52 -33.05
C ARG A 258 0.38 -1.85 -31.77
N GLN A 259 1.01 -0.86 -31.14
CA GLN A 259 1.71 -1.02 -29.86
C GLN A 259 0.73 -1.33 -28.72
N LEU A 260 -0.42 -0.66 -28.66
CA LEU A 260 -1.48 -0.92 -27.69
C LEU A 260 -1.98 -2.35 -27.85
N ASN A 261 -2.33 -2.80 -29.05
CA ASN A 261 -2.78 -4.17 -29.31
C ASN A 261 -1.73 -5.23 -28.90
N THR A 262 -0.44 -4.95 -29.07
CA THR A 262 0.62 -5.87 -28.61
C THR A 262 0.78 -5.85 -27.09
N ILE A 263 0.51 -4.74 -26.41
CA ILE A 263 0.53 -4.67 -24.95
C ILE A 263 -0.73 -5.34 -24.38
N THR A 264 -1.90 -5.15 -24.99
CA THR A 264 -3.17 -5.78 -24.58
C THR A 264 -3.07 -7.31 -24.65
N THR A 265 -2.56 -7.85 -25.76
CA THR A 265 -2.35 -9.30 -25.89
C THR A 265 -1.34 -9.84 -24.86
N LYS A 266 -0.27 -9.10 -24.56
CA LYS A 266 0.67 -9.47 -23.48
C LYS A 266 0.01 -9.43 -22.10
N LEU A 267 -0.86 -8.45 -21.85
CA LEU A 267 -1.61 -8.33 -20.60
C LEU A 267 -2.57 -9.51 -20.43
N GLU A 268 -3.30 -9.87 -21.48
CA GLU A 268 -4.20 -11.03 -21.49
C GLU A 268 -3.44 -12.34 -21.21
N THR A 269 -2.27 -12.53 -21.84
CA THR A 269 -1.43 -13.71 -21.54
C THR A 269 -0.92 -13.72 -20.09
N ALA A 270 -0.52 -12.56 -19.56
CA ALA A 270 -0.05 -12.46 -18.18
C ALA A 270 -1.19 -12.66 -17.16
N GLN A 271 -2.42 -12.23 -17.49
CA GLN A 271 -3.61 -12.50 -16.68
C GLN A 271 -3.96 -13.99 -16.68
N ALA A 272 -3.90 -14.66 -17.84
CA ALA A 272 -4.11 -16.11 -17.92
C ALA A 272 -3.04 -16.89 -17.13
N GLU A 273 -1.77 -16.48 -17.18
CA GLU A 273 -0.70 -17.06 -16.36
C GLU A 273 -0.93 -16.81 -14.86
N GLN A 274 -1.42 -15.63 -14.48
CA GLN A 274 -1.77 -15.30 -13.11
C GLN A 274 -2.94 -16.16 -12.58
N GLU A 275 -3.98 -16.38 -13.38
CA GLU A 275 -5.10 -17.26 -13.05
C GLU A 275 -4.68 -18.73 -12.94
N ALA A 276 -3.79 -19.18 -13.83
CA ALA A 276 -3.17 -20.51 -13.75
C ALA A 276 -2.30 -20.67 -12.49
N ALA A 277 -1.54 -19.65 -12.10
CA ALA A 277 -0.77 -19.65 -10.87
C ALA A 277 -1.68 -19.62 -9.62
N PHE A 278 -2.79 -18.90 -9.67
CA PHE A 278 -3.76 -18.81 -8.57
C PHE A 278 -4.48 -20.14 -8.34
N SER A 279 -4.93 -20.80 -9.41
CA SER A 279 -5.54 -22.14 -9.34
C SER A 279 -4.56 -23.18 -8.81
N LYS A 280 -3.29 -23.15 -9.24
CA LYS A 280 -2.22 -24.02 -8.71
C LYS A 280 -1.91 -23.74 -7.23
N SER A 281 -1.91 -22.46 -6.82
CA SER A 281 -1.75 -22.07 -5.42
C SER A 281 -2.93 -22.50 -4.54
N ALA A 282 -4.15 -22.48 -5.07
CA ALA A 282 -5.34 -22.97 -4.37
C ALA A 282 -5.28 -24.50 -4.17
N GLN A 283 -4.90 -25.25 -5.21
CA GLN A 283 -4.70 -26.71 -5.11
C GLN A 283 -3.60 -27.08 -4.11
N LEU A 284 -2.46 -26.37 -4.11
CA LEU A 284 -1.40 -26.61 -3.14
C LEU A 284 -1.84 -26.28 -1.71
N ARG A 285 -2.68 -25.26 -1.51
CA ARG A 285 -3.26 -24.94 -0.20
C ARG A 285 -4.20 -26.03 0.29
N GLU A 286 -5.06 -26.54 -0.58
CA GLU A 286 -5.96 -27.66 -0.26
C GLU A 286 -5.17 -28.93 0.11
N GLN A 287 -4.11 -29.25 -0.65
CA GLN A 287 -3.21 -30.36 -0.32
C GLN A 287 -2.52 -30.20 1.04
N LEU A 288 -2.08 -28.98 1.36
CA LEU A 288 -1.45 -28.67 2.65
C LEU A 288 -2.45 -28.78 3.81
N GLU A 289 -3.69 -28.37 3.59
CA GLU A 289 -4.78 -28.47 4.56
C GLU A 289 -5.19 -29.93 4.81
N THR A 290 -5.25 -30.75 3.76
CA THR A 290 -5.45 -32.20 3.90
C THR A 290 -4.30 -32.85 4.67
N ALA A 291 -3.04 -32.52 4.35
CA ALA A 291 -1.87 -33.06 5.03
C ALA A 291 -1.80 -32.64 6.51
N ASN A 292 -2.18 -31.39 6.83
CA ASN A 292 -2.27 -30.91 8.20
C ASN A 292 -3.38 -31.65 8.98
N SER A 293 -4.53 -31.91 8.34
CA SER A 293 -5.61 -32.68 8.96
C SER A 293 -5.20 -34.13 9.28
N GLU A 294 -4.38 -34.75 8.42
CA GLU A 294 -3.80 -36.07 8.63
C GLU A 294 -2.71 -36.05 9.72
N LEU A 295 -1.89 -35.00 9.75
CA LEU A 295 -0.91 -34.77 10.80
C LEU A 295 -1.58 -34.63 12.18
N ASP A 296 -2.70 -33.91 12.27
CA ASP A 296 -3.41 -33.75 13.54
C ASP A 296 -4.14 -35.03 13.98
N LYS A 297 -4.65 -35.82 13.03
CA LYS A 297 -5.16 -37.18 13.30
C LYS A 297 -4.06 -38.10 13.83
N THR A 298 -2.87 -38.08 13.23
CA THR A 298 -1.74 -38.90 13.68
C THR A 298 -1.17 -38.44 15.03
N LYS A 299 -1.11 -37.13 15.31
CA LYS A 299 -0.79 -36.59 16.65
C LYS A 299 -1.80 -37.02 17.71
N SER A 300 -3.09 -36.97 17.39
CA SER A 300 -4.17 -37.46 18.26
C SER A 300 -4.00 -38.95 18.59
N GLN A 301 -3.74 -39.77 17.56
CA GLN A 301 -3.45 -41.19 17.73
C GLN A 301 -2.19 -41.44 18.57
N LEU A 302 -1.10 -40.70 18.34
CA LEU A 302 0.15 -40.79 19.11
C LEU A 302 -0.06 -40.41 20.59
N SER A 303 -0.87 -39.39 20.86
CA SER A 303 -1.24 -38.99 22.22
C SER A 303 -2.06 -40.09 22.92
N ASN A 304 -2.98 -40.74 22.21
CA ASN A 304 -3.78 -41.82 22.77
C ASN A 304 -2.95 -43.08 23.04
N THR A 305 -2.08 -43.49 22.11
CA THR A 305 -1.17 -44.62 22.32
C THR A 305 -0.16 -44.34 23.43
N ALA A 306 0.33 -43.11 23.57
CA ALA A 306 1.18 -42.71 24.69
C ALA A 306 0.46 -42.79 26.06
N LYS A 307 -0.83 -42.45 26.11
CA LYS A 307 -1.66 -42.63 27.32
C LYS A 307 -1.88 -44.10 27.65
N GLU A 308 -2.13 -44.94 26.64
CA GLU A 308 -2.24 -46.40 26.82
C GLU A 308 -0.93 -47.02 27.29
N LEU A 309 0.22 -46.60 26.73
CA LEU A 309 1.54 -47.04 27.17
C LEU A 309 1.82 -46.64 28.64
N LYS A 310 1.42 -45.42 29.03
CA LYS A 310 1.54 -44.97 30.41
C LYS A 310 0.69 -45.79 31.37
N ASN A 311 -0.57 -46.07 31.00
CA ASN A 311 -1.47 -46.89 31.81
C ASN A 311 -0.95 -48.32 31.97
N THR A 312 -0.42 -48.92 30.89
CA THR A 312 0.17 -50.27 30.94
C THR A 312 1.47 -50.33 31.75
N ILE A 313 2.29 -49.27 31.73
CA ILE A 313 3.46 -49.12 32.61
C ILE A 313 3.02 -48.99 34.08
N ASP A 314 2.00 -48.18 34.37
CA ASP A 314 1.47 -48.00 35.72
C ASP A 314 0.83 -49.30 36.27
N ASP A 315 0.15 -50.07 35.43
CA ASP A 315 -0.42 -51.36 35.81
C ASP A 315 0.65 -52.46 35.96
N SER A 316 1.67 -52.49 35.10
CA SER A 316 2.87 -53.33 35.32
C SER A 316 3.56 -53.01 36.64
N ASN A 317 3.64 -51.72 37.01
CA ASN A 317 4.23 -51.30 38.28
C ASN A 317 3.36 -51.69 39.48
N LYS A 318 2.03 -51.67 39.37
CA LYS A 318 1.12 -52.19 40.41
C LYS A 318 1.28 -53.70 40.60
N ILE A 319 1.27 -54.47 39.51
CA ILE A 319 1.45 -55.93 39.54
C ILE A 319 2.82 -56.29 40.12
N ARG A 320 3.87 -55.56 39.76
CA ARG A 320 5.22 -55.73 40.32
C ARG A 320 5.27 -55.46 41.83
N ASN A 321 4.56 -54.43 42.30
CA ASN A 321 4.47 -54.11 43.72
C ASN A 321 3.62 -55.11 44.52
N GLU A 322 2.58 -55.69 43.91
CA GLU A 322 1.77 -56.76 44.50
C GLU A 322 2.54 -58.09 44.58
N ALA A 323 3.27 -58.46 43.53
CA ALA A 323 4.18 -59.61 43.54
C ALA A 323 5.26 -59.47 44.64
N GLN A 324 5.79 -58.26 44.84
CA GLN A 324 6.78 -57.99 45.89
C GLN A 324 6.17 -57.99 47.31
N LYS A 325 4.88 -57.69 47.47
CA LYS A 325 4.14 -57.88 48.73
C LYS A 325 3.86 -59.35 49.02
N MET A 326 3.46 -60.13 48.02
CA MET A 326 3.18 -61.56 48.17
C MET A 326 4.45 -62.36 48.52
N ALA A 327 5.59 -62.01 47.91
CA ALA A 327 6.89 -62.59 48.27
C ALA A 327 7.30 -62.31 49.73
N LYS A 328 7.01 -61.11 50.24
CA LYS A 328 7.28 -60.75 51.65
C LYS A 328 6.34 -61.45 52.64
N ASN A 329 5.08 -61.68 52.26
CA ASN A 329 4.12 -62.41 53.08
C ASN A 329 4.46 -63.92 53.18
N LEU A 330 5.01 -64.51 52.12
CA LEU A 330 5.47 -65.91 52.10
C LEU A 330 6.61 -66.15 53.10
N VAL A 331 7.58 -65.22 53.15
CA VAL A 331 8.72 -65.27 54.09
C VAL A 331 8.27 -65.04 55.55
N ALA A 332 7.25 -64.20 55.77
CA ALA A 332 6.71 -63.95 57.10
C ALA A 332 5.90 -65.13 57.67
N GLN A 333 5.17 -65.87 56.83
CA GLN A 333 4.43 -67.07 57.24
C GLN A 333 5.37 -68.26 57.53
N SER A 334 6.44 -68.41 56.75
CA SER A 334 7.48 -69.42 56.98
C SER A 334 8.18 -69.27 58.35
N LYS A 335 8.47 -68.02 58.78
CA LYS A 335 9.04 -67.75 60.11
C LYS A 335 8.07 -67.97 61.28
N ARG A 336 6.76 -67.84 61.04
CA ARG A 336 5.73 -68.03 62.08
C ARG A 336 5.45 -69.51 62.36
N TYR A 337 5.69 -70.38 61.38
CA TYR A 337 5.63 -71.84 61.52
C TYR A 337 6.81 -72.39 62.34
N GLN A 338 8.02 -71.89 62.11
CA GLN A 338 9.25 -72.30 62.81
C GLN A 338 9.24 -71.99 64.33
N LEU A 339 8.52 -70.95 64.76
CA LEU A 339 8.38 -70.57 66.17
C LEU A 339 7.37 -71.43 66.95
N LEU A 340 6.45 -72.12 66.25
CA LEU A 340 5.47 -73.05 66.85
C LEU A 340 6.05 -74.47 67.05
N GLU A 341 7.05 -74.86 66.26
CA GLU A 341 7.76 -76.15 66.42
C GLU A 341 8.72 -76.18 67.61
N GLN A 342 9.34 -75.05 67.98
CA GLN A 342 10.32 -74.98 69.08
C GLN A 342 9.71 -75.15 70.48
N SER A 343 8.39 -74.93 70.65
CA SER A 343 7.70 -75.10 71.94
C SER A 343 7.30 -76.54 72.26
N LYS A 344 7.43 -77.49 71.31
CA LYS A 344 7.02 -78.89 71.44
C LYS A 344 8.15 -79.81 71.94
N ALA A 345 9.40 -79.35 71.86
CA ALA A 345 10.62 -80.14 72.04
C ALA A 345 11.05 -80.40 73.50
N GLY A 346 10.33 -79.89 74.50
CA GLY A 346 10.66 -80.11 75.92
C GLY A 346 10.26 -81.48 76.49
N VAL A 347 9.56 -82.32 75.73
CA VAL A 347 8.93 -83.57 76.23
C VAL A 347 9.59 -84.84 75.66
N GLU A 348 10.83 -84.72 75.20
CA GLU A 348 11.61 -85.86 74.71
C GLU A 348 12.11 -86.82 75.80
N THR A 349 11.68 -86.69 77.05
CA THR A 349 12.38 -87.40 78.13
C THR A 349 12.19 -88.89 78.17
N ASP A 350 11.16 -89.50 77.59
CA ASP A 350 10.96 -90.94 77.86
C ASP A 350 11.12 -91.82 76.63
N ARG A 351 12.33 -91.69 76.06
CA ARG A 351 13.34 -92.77 75.97
C ARG A 351 13.08 -93.99 75.07
N GLU A 352 11.85 -94.36 74.74
CA GLU A 352 11.60 -95.73 74.27
C GLU A 352 11.38 -95.89 72.75
N ARG A 353 11.08 -94.83 71.98
CA ARG A 353 10.83 -95.02 70.52
C ARG A 353 12.06 -94.88 69.62
N LEU A 354 13.20 -94.47 70.18
CA LEU A 354 14.47 -94.26 69.47
C LEU A 354 15.05 -95.53 68.78
N ARG A 355 14.43 -96.71 68.92
CA ARG A 355 14.77 -97.92 68.15
C ARG A 355 14.15 -98.02 66.75
N GLN A 356 13.08 -97.28 66.43
CA GLN A 356 12.39 -97.38 65.12
C GLN A 356 12.81 -96.34 64.06
N GLN A 357 13.60 -95.32 64.43
CA GLN A 357 14.01 -94.24 63.51
C GLN A 357 15.23 -94.56 62.64
N VAL A 358 16.00 -95.61 62.95
CA VAL A 358 17.21 -95.97 62.19
C VAL A 358 16.87 -96.43 60.75
N SER A 359 15.71 -97.03 60.52
CA SER A 359 15.28 -97.54 59.19
C SER A 359 14.71 -96.46 58.25
N VAL A 360 14.42 -95.26 58.75
CA VAL A 360 13.89 -94.14 57.94
C VAL A 360 15.02 -93.25 57.40
N MET A 361 16.11 -93.12 58.15
CA MET A 361 17.27 -92.30 57.77
C MET A 361 18.03 -92.81 56.52
N GLU A 362 17.95 -94.10 56.20
CA GLU A 362 18.55 -94.66 54.99
C GLU A 362 17.83 -94.24 53.70
N ARG A 363 16.53 -93.91 53.77
CA ARG A 363 15.74 -93.39 52.62
C ARG A 363 15.94 -91.90 52.38
N ASP A 364 16.15 -91.10 53.43
CA ASP A 364 16.39 -89.66 53.32
C ASP A 364 17.77 -89.33 52.73
N LEU A 365 18.77 -90.20 52.93
CA LEU A 365 20.10 -90.09 52.32
C LEU A 365 20.10 -90.24 50.78
N MET A 366 19.14 -90.98 50.22
CA MET A 366 18.96 -91.14 48.77
C MET A 366 18.29 -89.92 48.11
N LEU A 367 17.31 -89.30 48.77
CA LEU A 367 16.64 -88.09 48.28
C LEU A 367 17.58 -86.87 48.29
N ASN A 368 18.41 -86.74 49.33
CA ASN A 368 19.38 -85.65 49.43
C ASN A 368 20.52 -85.75 48.38
N LYS A 369 20.93 -86.96 47.97
CA LYS A 369 21.87 -87.12 46.84
C LYS A 369 21.27 -86.67 45.50
N LYS A 370 19.97 -86.91 45.28
CA LYS A 370 19.25 -86.48 44.07
C LYS A 370 19.06 -84.97 44.00
N GLN A 371 18.82 -84.32 45.14
CA GLN A 371 18.74 -82.86 45.23
C GLN A 371 20.11 -82.20 44.99
N ALA A 372 21.19 -82.78 45.54
CA ALA A 372 22.54 -82.28 45.30
C ALA A 372 22.99 -82.38 43.83
N GLU A 373 22.50 -83.37 43.07
CA GLU A 373 22.73 -83.47 41.61
C GLU A 373 21.93 -82.44 40.81
N PHE A 374 20.74 -82.05 41.27
CA PHE A 374 19.93 -80.99 40.66
C PHE A 374 20.58 -79.63 40.86
N ASP A 375 20.99 -79.33 42.09
CA ASP A 375 21.66 -78.07 42.44
C ASP A 375 22.99 -77.91 41.67
N LYS A 376 23.70 -79.02 41.39
CA LYS A 376 24.93 -78.99 40.58
C LYS A 376 24.67 -78.65 39.11
N ARG A 377 23.54 -79.09 38.55
CA ARG A 377 23.11 -78.74 37.17
C ARG A 377 22.67 -77.28 37.09
N ASP A 378 21.97 -76.77 38.10
CA ASP A 378 21.57 -75.37 38.16
C ASP A 378 22.79 -74.44 38.29
N ILE A 379 23.80 -74.83 39.07
CA ILE A 379 25.07 -74.10 39.14
C ILE A 379 25.81 -74.10 37.79
N GLU A 380 25.78 -75.19 37.02
CA GLU A 380 26.35 -75.22 35.66
C GLU A 380 25.56 -74.37 34.67
N ASN A 381 24.23 -74.36 34.75
CA ASN A 381 23.37 -73.52 33.92
C ASN A 381 23.60 -72.03 34.21
N LEU A 382 23.70 -71.65 35.49
CA LEU A 382 24.03 -70.28 35.90
C LEU A 382 25.45 -69.86 35.49
N LYS A 383 26.41 -70.79 35.47
CA LYS A 383 27.75 -70.52 34.93
C LYS A 383 27.72 -70.28 33.42
N ARG A 384 26.94 -71.06 32.66
CA ARG A 384 26.75 -70.85 31.21
C ARG A 384 26.05 -69.52 30.93
N GLU A 385 25.02 -69.17 31.69
CA GLU A 385 24.35 -67.86 31.58
C GLU A 385 25.30 -66.71 31.88
N LYS A 386 26.13 -66.82 32.92
CA LYS A 386 27.17 -65.84 33.22
C LYS A 386 28.17 -65.69 32.07
N GLU A 387 28.61 -66.79 31.46
CA GLU A 387 29.53 -66.74 30.30
C GLU A 387 28.88 -66.11 29.06
N ILE A 388 27.60 -66.42 28.79
CA ILE A 388 26.84 -65.81 27.68
C ILE A 388 26.68 -64.31 27.91
N LEU A 389 26.29 -63.90 29.13
CA LEU A 389 26.14 -62.49 29.49
C LEU A 389 27.48 -61.75 29.41
N THR A 390 28.58 -62.36 29.85
CA THR A 390 29.93 -61.77 29.75
C THR A 390 30.34 -61.58 28.28
N LYS A 391 30.06 -62.56 27.41
CA LYS A 391 30.31 -62.45 25.96
C LYS A 391 29.44 -61.38 25.29
N ASN A 392 28.17 -61.26 25.69
CA ASN A 392 27.28 -60.22 25.16
C ASN A 392 27.72 -58.82 25.60
N LEU A 393 28.16 -58.66 26.84
CA LEU A 393 28.67 -57.39 27.36
C LEU A 393 29.96 -56.98 26.61
N GLN A 394 30.82 -57.94 26.29
CA GLN A 394 32.03 -57.69 25.50
C GLN A 394 31.74 -57.34 24.04
N LYS A 395 30.69 -57.93 23.43
CA LYS A 395 30.22 -57.51 22.09
C LYS A 395 29.71 -56.07 22.10
N ILE A 396 28.86 -55.71 23.06
CA ILE A 396 28.33 -54.34 23.20
C ILE A 396 29.48 -53.34 23.45
N GLN A 397 30.47 -53.73 24.25
CA GLN A 397 31.65 -52.91 24.48
C GLN A 397 32.47 -52.69 23.20
N ASN A 398 32.66 -53.73 22.38
CA ASN A 398 33.37 -53.61 21.10
C ASN A 398 32.58 -52.76 20.09
N GLU A 399 31.27 -52.95 19.99
CA GLU A 399 30.40 -52.12 19.13
C GLU A 399 30.40 -50.65 19.57
N ALA A 400 30.41 -50.37 20.88
CA ALA A 400 30.55 -49.02 21.41
C ALA A 400 31.91 -48.40 21.06
N GLN A 401 32.98 -49.20 21.08
CA GLN A 401 34.32 -48.77 20.70
C GLN A 401 34.42 -48.46 19.19
N GLU A 402 33.82 -49.28 18.34
CA GLU A 402 33.75 -49.06 16.88
C GLU A 402 32.90 -47.83 16.52
N ASN A 403 31.79 -47.62 17.23
CA ASN A 403 30.98 -46.41 17.05
C ASN A 403 31.73 -45.14 17.47
N LEU A 404 32.55 -45.22 18.52
CA LEU A 404 33.37 -44.09 18.97
C LEU A 404 34.44 -43.72 17.93
N THR A 405 35.15 -44.71 17.36
CA THR A 405 36.15 -44.45 16.32
C THR A 405 35.53 -43.91 15.03
N MET A 406 34.33 -44.36 14.67
CA MET A 406 33.56 -43.79 13.56
C MET A 406 33.17 -42.33 13.82
N LEU A 407 32.79 -41.99 15.05
CA LEU A 407 32.44 -40.62 15.44
C LEU A 407 33.64 -39.68 15.35
N ASP A 408 34.81 -40.13 15.83
CA ASP A 408 36.07 -39.37 15.73
C ASP A 408 36.45 -39.10 14.26
N LEU A 409 36.29 -40.09 13.38
CA LEU A 409 36.55 -39.94 11.95
C LEU A 409 35.58 -38.94 11.29
N GLN A 410 34.29 -38.99 11.65
CA GLN A 410 33.29 -38.03 11.17
C GLN A 410 33.57 -36.62 11.68
N GLU A 411 34.05 -36.47 12.92
CA GLU A 411 34.42 -35.17 13.47
C GLU A 411 35.65 -34.58 12.77
N GLN A 412 36.65 -35.40 12.44
CA GLN A 412 37.79 -34.98 11.63
C GLN A 412 37.34 -34.55 10.22
N ARG A 413 36.42 -35.29 9.59
CA ARG A 413 35.87 -34.93 8.27
C ARG A 413 35.09 -33.62 8.32
N ARG A 414 34.31 -33.39 9.38
CA ARG A 414 33.60 -32.12 9.61
C ARG A 414 34.59 -30.95 9.72
N LYS A 415 35.66 -31.09 10.50
CA LYS A 415 36.71 -30.06 10.64
C LYS A 415 37.40 -29.73 9.30
N GLN A 416 37.64 -30.74 8.45
CA GLN A 416 38.19 -30.52 7.10
C GLN A 416 37.22 -29.71 6.22
N LEU A 417 35.94 -30.07 6.21
CA LEU A 417 34.92 -29.36 5.44
C LEU A 417 34.72 -27.92 5.94
N GLU A 418 34.80 -27.69 7.25
CA GLU A 418 34.76 -26.35 7.84
C GLU A 418 35.94 -25.48 7.37
N HIS A 419 37.13 -26.06 7.31
CA HIS A 419 38.30 -25.37 6.79
C HIS A 419 38.19 -25.07 5.29
N GLU A 420 37.68 -26.01 4.48
CA GLU A 420 37.42 -25.79 3.04
C GLU A 420 36.37 -24.68 2.82
N LEU A 421 35.33 -24.63 3.64
CA LEU A 421 34.33 -23.56 3.61
C LEU A 421 34.93 -22.20 3.96
N GLU A 422 35.82 -22.14 4.94
CA GLU A 422 36.51 -20.92 5.34
C GLU A 422 37.40 -20.39 4.22
N ILE A 423 38.19 -21.25 3.57
CA ILE A 423 39.01 -20.91 2.39
C ILE A 423 38.13 -20.40 1.23
N ASN A 424 37.04 -21.11 0.93
CA ASN A 424 36.10 -20.70 -0.12
C ASN A 424 35.43 -19.36 0.19
N SER A 425 35.10 -19.09 1.45
CA SER A 425 34.54 -17.81 1.87
C SER A 425 35.51 -16.64 1.66
N ALA A 426 36.80 -16.85 1.93
CA ALA A 426 37.86 -15.87 1.69
C ALA A 426 38.07 -15.64 0.18
N GLN A 427 38.01 -16.70 -0.64
CA GLN A 427 38.07 -16.62 -2.10
C GLN A 427 36.90 -15.80 -2.67
N ILE A 428 35.68 -16.04 -2.20
CA ILE A 428 34.48 -15.29 -2.59
C ILE A 428 34.61 -13.83 -2.19
N HIS A 429 35.14 -13.53 -1.00
CA HIS A 429 35.37 -12.16 -0.56
C HIS A 429 36.36 -11.42 -1.47
N LYS A 430 37.47 -12.08 -1.85
CA LYS A 430 38.45 -11.54 -2.79
C LYS A 430 37.84 -11.28 -4.19
N GLN A 431 37.03 -12.21 -4.70
CA GLN A 431 36.33 -12.04 -5.97
C GLN A 431 35.33 -10.88 -5.92
N ARG A 432 34.59 -10.71 -4.82
CA ARG A 432 33.66 -9.57 -4.64
C ARG A 432 34.38 -8.22 -4.62
N LEU A 433 35.56 -8.15 -4.00
CA LEU A 433 36.40 -6.94 -4.04
C LEU A 433 36.84 -6.62 -5.47
N MET A 434 37.22 -7.64 -6.25
CA MET A 434 37.63 -7.49 -7.65
C MET A 434 36.46 -7.06 -8.56
N ILE A 435 35.26 -7.60 -8.32
CA ILE A 435 34.04 -7.15 -9.02
C ILE A 435 33.77 -5.68 -8.74
N ARG A 436 33.86 -5.24 -7.47
CA ARG A 436 33.68 -3.82 -7.12
C ARG A 436 34.71 -2.90 -7.76
N THR A 437 35.96 -3.34 -7.93
CA THR A 437 36.95 -2.55 -8.65
C THR A 437 36.62 -2.44 -10.14
N PHE A 438 36.21 -3.55 -10.78
CA PHE A 438 35.80 -3.52 -12.18
C PHE A 438 34.51 -2.73 -12.42
N GLU A 439 33.56 -2.75 -11.48
CA GLU A 439 32.36 -1.90 -11.54
C GLU A 439 32.73 -0.42 -11.49
N LYS A 440 33.65 -0.02 -10.59
CA LYS A 440 34.16 1.36 -10.53
C LYS A 440 34.90 1.76 -11.80
N ASP A 441 35.73 0.88 -12.37
CA ASP A 441 36.43 1.18 -13.62
C ASP A 441 35.47 1.28 -14.80
N LYS A 442 34.44 0.42 -14.86
CA LYS A 442 33.38 0.51 -15.87
C LYS A 442 32.60 1.82 -15.77
N ASP A 443 32.26 2.24 -14.56
CA ASP A 443 31.55 3.50 -14.33
C ASP A 443 32.43 4.71 -14.72
N ARG A 444 33.74 4.68 -14.40
CA ARG A 444 34.70 5.71 -14.86
C ARG A 444 34.78 5.77 -16.39
N MET A 445 34.88 4.62 -17.07
CA MET A 445 34.93 4.58 -18.54
C MET A 445 33.62 5.05 -19.19
N LEU A 446 32.49 4.81 -18.54
CA LEU A 446 31.19 5.36 -18.97
C LEU A 446 31.16 6.88 -18.85
N GLU A 447 31.63 7.44 -17.72
CA GLU A 447 31.75 8.89 -17.53
C GLU A 447 32.67 9.54 -18.58
N GLU A 448 33.84 8.93 -18.85
CA GLU A 448 34.76 9.38 -19.91
C GLU A 448 34.11 9.32 -21.31
N THR A 449 33.33 8.27 -21.60
CA THR A 449 32.61 8.13 -22.88
C THR A 449 31.50 9.17 -23.03
N ILE A 450 30.76 9.45 -21.96
CA ILE A 450 29.72 10.49 -21.95
C ILE A 450 30.35 11.86 -22.20
N ALA A 451 31.45 12.19 -21.49
CA ALA A 451 32.15 13.47 -21.66
C ALA A 451 32.71 13.64 -23.09
N LEU A 452 33.24 12.56 -23.70
CA LEU A 452 33.70 12.59 -25.09
C LEU A 452 32.54 12.77 -26.08
N ASN A 453 31.39 12.13 -25.84
CA ASN A 453 30.20 12.31 -26.68
C ASN A 453 29.62 13.72 -26.58
N GLU A 454 29.53 14.29 -25.37
CA GLU A 454 29.13 15.69 -25.18
C GLU A 454 30.05 16.64 -25.98
N LYS A 455 31.35 16.36 -25.97
CA LYS A 455 32.33 17.15 -26.74
C LYS A 455 32.18 16.98 -28.26
N ILE A 456 31.79 15.79 -28.72
CA ILE A 456 31.46 15.55 -30.13
C ILE A 456 30.21 16.34 -30.49
N ASP A 457 29.16 16.31 -29.68
CA ASP A 457 27.92 17.04 -29.92
C ASP A 457 28.16 18.56 -29.98
N GLU A 458 28.98 19.10 -29.07
CA GLU A 458 29.40 20.51 -29.09
C GLU A 458 30.11 20.89 -30.39
N ILE A 459 31.10 20.10 -30.82
CA ILE A 459 31.85 20.35 -32.07
C ILE A 459 30.91 20.20 -33.28
N THR A 460 29.98 19.25 -33.25
CA THR A 460 29.04 19.01 -34.35
C THR A 460 28.06 20.17 -34.48
N GLU A 461 27.59 20.72 -33.37
CA GLU A 461 26.73 21.91 -33.37
C GLU A 461 27.50 23.16 -33.79
N GLU A 462 28.76 23.33 -33.39
CA GLU A 462 29.61 24.42 -33.88
C GLU A 462 29.79 24.33 -35.41
N VAL A 463 30.08 23.13 -35.94
CA VAL A 463 30.17 22.91 -37.40
C VAL A 463 28.84 23.25 -38.08
N ARG A 464 27.70 22.92 -37.46
CA ARG A 464 26.37 23.23 -38.00
C ARG A 464 26.12 24.73 -38.06
N LEU A 465 26.46 25.48 -37.00
CA LEU A 465 26.37 26.94 -36.94
C LEU A 465 27.28 27.59 -38.00
N ARG A 466 28.54 27.16 -38.10
CA ARG A 466 29.47 27.63 -39.14
C ARG A 466 28.97 27.34 -40.56
N THR A 467 28.31 26.21 -40.76
CA THR A 467 27.71 25.86 -42.06
C THR A 467 26.53 26.77 -42.41
N ALA A 468 25.72 27.16 -41.42
CA ALA A 468 24.65 28.14 -41.59
C ALA A 468 25.22 29.54 -41.92
N ASP A 469 26.25 30.00 -41.19
CA ASP A 469 26.94 31.27 -41.48
C ASP A 469 27.48 31.31 -42.92
N ILE A 470 28.09 30.22 -43.39
CA ILE A 470 28.58 30.12 -44.77
C ILE A 470 27.43 30.22 -45.79
N LEU A 471 26.27 29.66 -45.47
CA LEU A 471 25.08 29.70 -46.33
C LEU A 471 24.52 31.12 -46.45
N ASP A 472 24.45 31.83 -45.33
CA ASP A 472 24.02 33.22 -45.27
C ASP A 472 25.01 34.16 -45.96
N LEU A 473 26.31 33.98 -45.75
CA LEU A 473 27.35 34.72 -46.48
C LEU A 473 27.31 34.46 -47.99
N LYS A 474 27.05 33.21 -48.42
CA LYS A 474 26.84 32.87 -49.85
C LYS A 474 25.56 33.48 -50.42
N LYS A 475 24.53 33.71 -49.60
CA LYS A 475 23.29 34.37 -50.02
C LYS A 475 23.51 35.88 -50.15
N ALA A 476 24.15 36.51 -49.16
CA ALA A 476 24.55 37.91 -49.20
C ALA A 476 25.47 38.22 -50.40
N LEU A 477 26.44 37.34 -50.69
CA LEU A 477 27.32 37.48 -51.86
C LEU A 477 26.53 37.41 -53.18
N ARG A 478 25.54 36.51 -53.28
CA ARG A 478 24.66 36.43 -54.46
C ARG A 478 23.82 37.68 -54.62
N GLU A 479 23.27 38.21 -53.53
CA GLU A 479 22.48 39.45 -53.54
C GLU A 479 23.33 40.65 -53.97
N GLU A 480 24.55 40.80 -53.45
CA GLU A 480 25.48 41.86 -53.88
C GLU A 480 25.93 41.69 -55.33
N THR A 481 26.12 40.46 -55.80
CA THR A 481 26.43 40.18 -57.22
C THR A 481 25.27 40.61 -58.13
N ILE A 482 24.01 40.35 -57.72
CA ILE A 482 22.81 40.78 -58.44
C ILE A 482 22.68 42.31 -58.41
N LYS A 483 22.93 42.96 -57.27
CA LYS A 483 22.90 44.43 -57.15
C LYS A 483 23.94 45.11 -58.04
N SER A 484 25.18 44.60 -58.05
CA SER A 484 26.25 45.09 -58.92
C SER A 484 25.87 44.98 -60.41
N ARG A 485 25.26 43.86 -60.81
CA ARG A 485 24.77 43.65 -62.18
C ARG A 485 23.62 44.61 -62.54
N LYS A 486 22.70 44.87 -61.61
CA LYS A 486 21.63 45.88 -61.78
C LYS A 486 22.17 47.30 -61.91
N LEU A 487 23.19 47.65 -61.12
CA LEU A 487 23.87 48.94 -61.19
C LEU A 487 24.61 49.13 -62.52
N SER A 488 25.24 48.08 -63.07
CA SER A 488 25.84 48.12 -64.40
C SER A 488 24.81 48.41 -65.50
N VAL A 489 23.65 47.75 -65.47
CA VAL A 489 22.56 47.97 -66.44
C VAL A 489 21.96 49.37 -66.31
N SER A 490 21.79 49.86 -65.08
CA SER A 490 21.33 51.23 -64.81
C SER A 490 22.34 52.30 -65.25
N LEU A 491 23.64 52.02 -65.15
CA LEU A 491 24.69 52.92 -65.60
C LEU A 491 24.75 53.05 -67.13
N ASP A 492 24.45 51.97 -67.86
CA ASP A 492 24.33 52.02 -69.32
C ASP A 492 23.02 52.70 -69.77
N ALA A 493 21.92 52.53 -69.04
CA ALA A 493 20.66 53.25 -69.27
C ALA A 493 20.80 54.76 -69.02
N THR A 494 21.41 55.15 -67.90
CA THR A 494 21.63 56.57 -67.55
C THR A 494 22.60 57.28 -68.50
N ARG A 495 23.54 56.55 -69.15
CA ARG A 495 24.38 57.10 -70.22
C ARG A 495 23.61 57.40 -71.50
N ALA A 496 22.61 56.59 -71.83
CA ALA A 496 21.69 56.83 -72.94
C ALA A 496 20.70 57.97 -72.62
N GLU A 497 20.18 57.99 -71.39
CA GLU A 497 19.31 59.06 -70.88
C GLU A 497 20.04 60.40 -70.82
N ARG A 498 21.30 60.47 -70.37
CA ARG A 498 22.10 61.72 -70.37
C ARG A 498 22.21 62.35 -71.78
N ASN A 499 22.35 61.53 -72.82
CA ASN A 499 22.45 62.03 -74.19
C ASN A 499 21.10 62.56 -74.72
N MET A 500 19.98 61.99 -74.26
CA MET A 500 18.62 62.51 -74.49
C MET A 500 18.33 63.77 -73.66
N LEU A 501 18.74 63.78 -72.40
CA LEU A 501 18.53 64.88 -71.45
C LEU A 501 19.30 66.14 -71.84
N HIS A 502 20.43 66.04 -72.55
CA HIS A 502 21.14 67.23 -73.04
C HIS A 502 20.36 67.96 -74.15
N LYS A 503 19.51 67.23 -74.90
CA LYS A 503 18.60 67.82 -75.89
C LYS A 503 17.41 68.46 -75.18
N ASN A 504 16.79 67.72 -74.28
CA ASN A 504 15.66 68.19 -73.46
C ASN A 504 16.04 69.32 -72.48
N TYR A 505 17.30 69.45 -72.07
CA TYR A 505 17.81 70.53 -71.20
C TYR A 505 17.75 71.90 -71.88
N THR A 506 17.92 71.93 -73.20
CA THR A 506 17.84 73.16 -74.00
C THR A 506 16.39 73.61 -74.16
N GLU A 507 15.46 72.66 -74.32
CA GLU A 507 14.01 72.91 -74.39
C GLU A 507 13.42 73.23 -72.99
N ALA A 508 13.95 72.61 -71.93
CA ALA A 508 13.55 72.86 -70.55
C ALA A 508 14.06 74.22 -70.01
N LEU A 509 15.12 74.81 -70.56
CA LEU A 509 15.59 76.15 -70.15
C LEU A 509 14.55 77.24 -70.44
N ASP A 510 13.78 77.08 -71.53
CA ASP A 510 12.69 77.97 -71.90
C ASP A 510 11.43 77.70 -71.05
N GLU A 511 11.12 76.44 -70.72
CA GLU A 511 10.01 76.07 -69.83
C GLU A 511 10.26 76.41 -68.33
N ILE A 512 11.52 76.43 -67.88
CA ILE A 512 11.90 76.77 -66.50
C ILE A 512 11.53 78.21 -66.14
N GLN A 513 11.46 79.11 -67.13
CA GLN A 513 11.08 80.51 -66.90
C GLN A 513 9.57 80.64 -66.60
N ASP A 514 8.73 79.81 -67.24
CA ASP A 514 7.28 79.74 -67.00
C ASP A 514 6.94 78.96 -65.73
N LEU A 515 7.68 77.88 -65.43
CA LEU A 515 7.49 77.09 -64.22
C LEU A 515 7.90 77.82 -62.94
N LYS A 516 8.82 78.80 -62.99
CA LYS A 516 9.17 79.66 -61.84
C LYS A 516 7.98 80.49 -61.32
N GLN A 517 7.02 80.84 -62.17
CA GLN A 517 5.78 81.51 -61.75
C GLN A 517 4.79 80.53 -61.10
N LYS A 518 4.70 79.29 -61.61
CA LYS A 518 3.87 78.22 -61.02
C LYS A 518 4.43 77.69 -59.68
N MET A 519 5.75 77.69 -59.51
CA MET A 519 6.44 77.22 -58.30
C MET A 519 6.13 78.08 -57.05
N LYS A 520 5.81 79.37 -57.21
CA LYS A 520 5.35 80.23 -56.12
C LYS A 520 3.96 79.85 -55.60
N MET A 521 3.08 79.34 -56.45
CA MET A 521 1.74 78.88 -56.06
C MET A 521 1.78 77.52 -55.34
N LEU A 522 2.64 76.61 -55.80
CA LEU A 522 2.84 75.30 -55.18
C LEU A 522 3.52 75.40 -53.80
N ALA A 523 4.37 76.39 -53.58
CA ALA A 523 4.99 76.65 -52.27
C ALA A 523 3.95 76.96 -51.17
N TYR A 524 2.81 77.57 -51.52
CA TYR A 524 1.72 77.85 -50.59
C TYR A 524 0.92 76.58 -50.23
N GLN A 525 0.78 75.63 -51.17
CA GLN A 525 0.09 74.35 -50.95
C GLN A 525 0.93 73.35 -50.13
N ILE A 526 2.25 73.40 -50.24
CA ILE A 526 3.15 72.57 -49.45
C ILE A 526 3.05 72.90 -47.95
N GLU A 527 2.86 74.17 -47.59
CA GLU A 527 2.80 74.57 -46.20
C GLU A 527 1.50 74.15 -45.51
N GLN A 528 0.40 74.07 -46.27
CA GLN A 528 -0.86 73.53 -45.79
C GLN A 528 -0.81 72.00 -45.57
N LEU A 529 -0.10 71.27 -46.44
CA LEU A 529 0.07 69.81 -46.28
C LEU A 529 1.02 69.44 -45.13
N LYS A 530 1.98 70.30 -44.76
CA LYS A 530 2.83 70.09 -43.57
C LYS A 530 2.03 70.20 -42.27
N GLU A 531 1.02 71.07 -42.23
CA GLU A 531 0.14 71.25 -41.07
C GLU A 531 -0.75 70.01 -40.84
N ASP A 532 -1.24 69.40 -41.92
CA ASP A 532 -2.01 68.13 -41.86
C ASP A 532 -1.16 66.92 -41.41
N ILE A 533 0.11 66.86 -41.82
CA ILE A 533 1.04 65.80 -41.40
C ILE A 533 1.33 65.91 -39.89
N SER A 534 1.56 67.14 -39.39
CA SER A 534 1.73 67.42 -37.96
C SER A 534 0.51 66.95 -37.14
N GLY A 535 -0.71 67.19 -37.65
CA GLY A 535 -1.95 66.69 -37.05
C GLY A 535 -1.99 65.15 -36.94
N LYS A 536 -1.60 64.43 -38.00
CA LYS A 536 -1.60 62.96 -38.00
C LYS A 536 -0.52 62.35 -37.10
N GLU A 537 0.64 62.98 -36.97
CA GLU A 537 1.72 62.53 -36.07
C GLU A 537 1.32 62.62 -34.59
N THR A 538 0.54 63.64 -34.21
CA THR A 538 0.01 63.73 -32.83
C THR A 538 -1.02 62.64 -32.53
N GLY A 539 -1.86 62.28 -33.52
CA GLY A 539 -2.79 61.15 -33.42
C GLY A 539 -2.10 59.79 -33.26
N LEU A 540 -1.01 59.56 -34.00
CA LEU A 540 -0.24 58.31 -33.91
C LEU A 540 0.39 58.11 -32.52
N LYS A 541 0.97 59.16 -31.92
CA LYS A 541 1.54 59.12 -30.57
C LYS A 541 0.49 58.80 -29.49
N SER A 542 -0.75 59.27 -29.67
CA SER A 542 -1.86 58.95 -28.77
C SER A 542 -2.22 57.46 -28.84
N CYS A 543 -2.31 56.90 -30.05
CA CYS A 543 -2.55 55.47 -30.27
C CYS A 543 -1.43 54.59 -29.70
N GLU A 544 -0.17 54.96 -29.88
CA GLU A 544 0.98 54.26 -29.27
C GLU A 544 0.90 54.27 -27.73
N GLY A 545 0.47 55.38 -27.13
CA GLY A 545 0.23 55.49 -25.69
C GLY A 545 -0.88 54.56 -25.17
N PHE A 546 -1.96 54.38 -25.93
CA PHE A 546 -3.02 53.42 -25.60
C PHE A 546 -2.56 51.96 -25.77
N LEU A 547 -1.80 51.67 -26.82
CA LEU A 547 -1.27 50.34 -27.10
C LEU A 547 -0.26 49.91 -26.02
N GLY A 548 0.57 50.83 -25.52
CA GLY A 548 1.44 50.61 -24.37
C GLY A 548 0.70 50.32 -23.06
N LYS A 549 -0.45 50.96 -22.81
CA LYS A 549 -1.30 50.67 -21.64
C LYS A 549 -1.97 49.29 -21.75
N CYS A 550 -2.48 48.93 -22.92
CA CYS A 550 -3.04 47.60 -23.17
C CYS A 550 -1.99 46.49 -23.01
N ASN A 551 -0.77 46.69 -23.51
CA ASN A 551 0.32 45.72 -23.36
C ASN A 551 0.73 45.52 -21.90
N LYS A 552 0.82 46.59 -21.10
CA LYS A 552 1.09 46.47 -19.65
C LYS A 552 -0.01 45.70 -18.92
N LYS A 553 -1.27 45.90 -19.29
CA LYS A 553 -2.41 45.19 -18.69
C LYS A 553 -2.44 43.72 -19.10
N ASN A 554 -2.08 43.40 -20.34
CA ASN A 554 -1.90 42.03 -20.81
C ASN A 554 -0.77 41.31 -20.06
N GLU A 555 0.35 42.00 -19.82
CA GLU A 555 1.46 41.42 -19.06
C GLU A 555 1.10 41.19 -17.58
N GLN A 556 0.37 42.12 -16.95
CA GLN A 556 -0.16 41.92 -15.60
C GLN A 556 -1.11 40.72 -15.52
N LEU A 557 -2.04 40.59 -16.47
CA LEU A 557 -2.96 39.44 -16.52
C LEU A 557 -2.22 38.12 -16.74
N ARG A 558 -1.14 38.10 -17.55
CA ARG A 558 -0.28 36.92 -17.71
C ARG A 558 0.39 36.53 -16.39
N VAL A 559 0.94 37.49 -15.66
CA VAL A 559 1.56 37.23 -14.34
C VAL A 559 0.53 36.71 -13.33
N GLU A 560 -0.69 37.26 -13.31
CA GLU A 560 -1.77 36.80 -12.44
C GLU A 560 -2.20 35.37 -12.78
N ILE A 561 -2.38 35.04 -14.07
CA ILE A 561 -2.70 33.69 -14.55
C ILE A 561 -1.58 32.71 -14.19
N GLN A 562 -0.31 33.10 -14.39
CA GLN A 562 0.84 32.27 -14.02
C GLN A 562 0.86 31.98 -12.51
N SER A 563 0.59 33.00 -11.67
CA SER A 563 0.51 32.81 -10.22
C SER A 563 -0.67 31.93 -9.81
N GLY A 564 -1.81 32.05 -10.49
CA GLY A 564 -2.99 31.22 -10.27
C GLY A 564 -2.74 29.76 -10.62
N LEU A 565 -2.03 29.50 -11.72
CA LEU A 565 -1.64 28.14 -12.12
C LEU A 565 -0.70 27.47 -11.11
N VAL A 566 0.26 28.22 -10.54
CA VAL A 566 1.15 27.70 -9.48
C VAL A 566 0.34 27.34 -8.23
N LYS A 567 -0.55 28.23 -7.78
CA LYS A 567 -1.43 27.96 -6.62
C LYS A 567 -2.37 26.77 -6.87
N LEU A 568 -2.89 26.62 -8.09
CA LEU A 568 -3.71 25.47 -8.46
C LEU A 568 -2.90 24.16 -8.45
N SER A 569 -1.65 24.21 -8.91
CA SER A 569 -0.70 23.10 -8.86
C SER A 569 -0.39 22.67 -7.42
N GLU A 570 -0.10 23.64 -6.54
CA GLU A 570 0.13 23.40 -5.11
C GLU A 570 -1.09 22.79 -4.43
N ALA A 571 -2.28 23.37 -4.65
CA ALA A 571 -3.53 22.83 -4.11
C ALA A 571 -3.84 21.41 -4.60
N ARG A 572 -3.52 21.08 -5.86
CA ARG A 572 -3.64 19.71 -6.40
C ARG A 572 -2.66 18.74 -5.76
N ALA A 573 -1.43 19.18 -5.48
CA ALA A 573 -0.44 18.39 -4.77
C ALA A 573 -0.88 18.11 -3.32
N ASP A 574 -1.44 19.11 -2.64
CA ASP A 574 -1.98 18.99 -1.29
C ASP A 574 -3.19 18.04 -1.24
N ILE A 575 -4.13 18.15 -2.18
CA ILE A 575 -5.26 17.22 -2.30
C ILE A 575 -4.78 15.79 -2.52
N ALA A 576 -3.75 15.58 -3.35
CA ALA A 576 -3.17 14.25 -3.56
C ALA A 576 -2.49 13.70 -2.31
N ALA A 577 -1.79 14.54 -1.54
CA ALA A 577 -1.19 14.16 -0.26
C ALA A 577 -2.26 13.80 0.78
N LEU A 578 -3.32 14.60 0.89
CA LEU A 578 -4.44 14.35 1.79
C LEU A 578 -5.18 13.05 1.44
N ARG A 579 -5.38 12.75 0.14
CA ARG A 579 -5.97 11.46 -0.29
C ARG A 579 -5.08 10.26 0.04
N GLN A 580 -3.76 10.39 -0.04
CA GLN A 580 -2.86 9.33 0.39
C GLN A 580 -2.92 9.12 1.91
N GLU A 581 -3.03 10.21 2.68
CA GLU A 581 -3.15 10.13 4.14
C GLU A 581 -4.51 9.54 4.55
N GLU A 582 -5.61 9.92 3.90
CA GLU A 582 -6.92 9.31 4.07
C GLU A 582 -6.88 7.79 3.81
N ALA A 583 -6.26 7.36 2.71
CA ALA A 583 -6.09 5.94 2.41
C ALA A 583 -5.23 5.21 3.46
N ARG A 584 -4.22 5.89 4.03
CA ARG A 584 -3.39 5.35 5.11
C ARG A 584 -4.19 5.20 6.41
N LEU A 585 -4.93 6.23 6.79
CA LEU A 585 -5.77 6.23 7.99
C LEU A 585 -6.88 5.18 7.88
N ASN A 586 -7.52 5.03 6.72
CA ASN A 586 -8.53 4.00 6.48
C ASN A 586 -7.96 2.58 6.63
N ARG A 587 -6.71 2.33 6.20
CA ARG A 587 -6.05 1.04 6.45
C ARG A 587 -5.80 0.80 7.95
N ILE A 588 -5.35 1.81 8.67
CA ILE A 588 -5.13 1.71 10.13
C ILE A 588 -6.45 1.43 10.86
N VAL A 589 -7.54 2.09 10.45
CA VAL A 589 -8.88 1.84 11.00
C VAL A 589 -9.32 0.40 10.73
N GLN A 590 -9.17 -0.09 9.50
CA GLN A 590 -9.50 -1.49 9.16
C GLN A 590 -8.65 -2.51 9.94
N GLU A 591 -7.34 -2.28 10.07
CA GLU A 591 -6.45 -3.12 10.87
C GLU A 591 -6.85 -3.08 12.36
N GLY A 592 -7.20 -1.90 12.87
CA GLY A 592 -7.69 -1.71 14.23
C GLY A 592 -9.03 -2.41 14.50
N ASP A 593 -10.00 -2.31 13.57
CA ASP A 593 -11.29 -3.00 13.67
C ASP A 593 -11.12 -4.54 13.61
N ALA A 594 -10.22 -5.03 12.75
CA ALA A 594 -9.90 -6.45 12.68
C ALA A 594 -9.22 -6.95 13.97
N ALA A 595 -8.31 -6.16 14.55
CA ALA A 595 -7.69 -6.47 15.84
C ALA A 595 -8.73 -6.45 16.97
N ARG A 596 -9.63 -5.46 16.99
CA ARG A 596 -10.73 -5.39 17.96
C ARG A 596 -11.65 -6.61 17.87
N ALA A 597 -11.99 -7.06 16.66
CA ALA A 597 -12.80 -8.25 16.46
C ALA A 597 -12.11 -9.52 16.97
N LYS A 598 -10.80 -9.67 16.77
CA LYS A 598 -10.02 -10.79 17.33
C LYS A 598 -10.00 -10.76 18.85
N LEU A 599 -9.71 -9.60 19.46
CA LEU A 599 -9.71 -9.45 20.91
C LEU A 599 -11.08 -9.73 21.54
N MET A 600 -12.17 -9.33 20.89
CA MET A 600 -13.53 -9.65 21.33
C MET A 600 -13.79 -11.16 21.33
N LYS A 601 -13.34 -11.87 20.28
CA LYS A 601 -13.47 -13.34 20.20
C LYS A 601 -12.62 -14.05 21.25
N GLU A 602 -11.41 -13.56 21.52
CA GLU A 602 -10.55 -14.07 22.59
C GLU A 602 -11.17 -13.83 23.97
N LEU A 603 -11.74 -12.65 24.21
CA LEU A 603 -12.47 -12.34 25.45
C LEU A 603 -13.66 -13.29 25.65
N GLU A 604 -14.45 -13.52 24.61
CA GLU A 604 -15.56 -14.48 24.65
C GLU A 604 -15.07 -15.91 24.95
N GLY A 605 -13.96 -16.32 24.33
CA GLY A 605 -13.28 -17.58 24.65
C GLY A 605 -12.86 -17.67 26.12
N LEU A 606 -12.22 -16.63 26.66
CA LEU A 606 -11.80 -16.57 28.06
C LEU A 606 -13.00 -16.54 29.03
N MET A 607 -14.10 -15.88 28.66
CA MET A 607 -15.34 -15.90 29.44
C MET A 607 -15.92 -17.31 29.50
N ASN A 608 -15.95 -18.02 28.36
CA ASN A 608 -16.40 -19.42 28.32
C ASN A 608 -15.50 -20.33 29.16
N GLU A 609 -14.16 -20.17 29.07
CA GLU A 609 -13.22 -20.91 29.91
C GLU A 609 -13.42 -20.62 31.40
N ARG A 610 -13.59 -19.34 31.77
CA ARG A 610 -13.90 -18.93 33.14
C ARG A 610 -15.17 -19.59 33.64
N ASP A 611 -16.22 -19.61 32.83
CA ASP A 611 -17.53 -20.16 33.22
C ASP A 611 -17.46 -21.69 33.36
N VAL A 612 -16.72 -22.38 32.49
CA VAL A 612 -16.44 -23.82 32.62
C VAL A 612 -15.66 -24.13 33.89
N VAL A 613 -14.58 -23.39 34.16
CA VAL A 613 -13.78 -23.55 35.38
C VAL A 613 -14.60 -23.21 36.63
N GLY A 614 -15.43 -22.16 36.55
CA GLY A 614 -16.37 -21.79 37.61
C GLY A 614 -17.35 -22.92 37.92
N ALA A 615 -17.95 -23.53 36.90
CA ALA A 615 -18.85 -24.68 37.07
C ALA A 615 -18.12 -25.90 37.66
N GLN A 616 -16.88 -26.16 37.25
CA GLN A 616 -16.06 -27.25 37.80
C GLN A 616 -15.72 -27.00 39.28
N LEU A 617 -15.37 -25.77 39.64
CA LEU A 617 -15.09 -25.37 41.02
C LEU A 617 -16.31 -25.56 41.93
N VAL A 618 -17.50 -25.16 41.47
CA VAL A 618 -18.74 -25.38 42.21
C VAL A 618 -18.97 -26.87 42.45
N ARG A 619 -18.89 -27.71 41.41
CA ARG A 619 -19.03 -29.17 41.56
C ARG A 619 -18.02 -29.77 42.53
N ARG A 620 -16.76 -29.30 42.49
CA ARG A 620 -15.71 -29.77 43.41
C ARG A 620 -15.97 -29.32 44.84
N ASN A 621 -16.49 -28.11 45.06
CA ASN A 621 -16.91 -27.65 46.38
C ASN A 621 -18.11 -28.45 46.92
N ASP A 622 -19.06 -28.83 46.07
CA ASP A 622 -20.17 -29.70 46.45
C ASP A 622 -19.67 -31.10 46.82
N GLU A 623 -18.76 -31.68 46.04
CA GLU A 623 -18.10 -32.96 46.35
C GLU A 623 -17.36 -32.90 47.71
N ILE A 624 -16.59 -31.82 47.95
CA ILE A 624 -15.89 -31.61 49.23
C ILE A 624 -16.89 -31.50 50.39
N SER A 625 -18.00 -30.78 50.20
CA SER A 625 -19.05 -30.64 51.23
C SER A 625 -19.69 -31.99 51.55
N LEU A 626 -19.98 -32.81 50.53
CA LEU A 626 -20.47 -34.18 50.72
C LEU A 626 -19.46 -35.07 51.45
N LEU A 627 -18.17 -34.92 51.16
CA LEU A 627 -17.11 -35.66 51.85
C LEU A 627 -16.99 -35.25 53.32
N TYR A 628 -17.10 -33.95 53.64
CA TYR A 628 -17.10 -33.48 55.02
C TYR A 628 -18.30 -34.03 55.79
N GLU A 629 -19.50 -34.03 55.19
CA GLU A 629 -20.68 -34.61 55.85
C GLU A 629 -20.52 -36.12 56.05
N LYS A 630 -19.92 -36.83 55.08
CA LYS A 630 -19.60 -38.25 55.21
C LYS A 630 -18.60 -38.52 56.34
N ILE A 631 -17.53 -37.72 56.44
CA ILE A 631 -16.55 -37.81 57.52
C ILE A 631 -17.24 -37.59 58.87
N ARG A 632 -18.07 -36.55 58.98
CA ARG A 632 -18.85 -36.26 60.20
C ARG A 632 -19.73 -37.44 60.61
N ILE A 633 -20.47 -38.04 59.67
CA ILE A 633 -21.30 -39.22 59.95
C ILE A 633 -20.45 -40.40 60.43
N LEU A 634 -19.29 -40.63 59.80
CA LEU A 634 -18.36 -41.69 60.19
C LEU A 634 -17.75 -41.44 61.57
N GLU A 635 -17.39 -40.20 61.90
CA GLU A 635 -16.89 -39.81 63.23
C GLU A 635 -17.93 -40.05 64.32
N VAL A 636 -19.18 -39.63 64.10
CA VAL A 636 -20.29 -39.88 65.05
C VAL A 636 -20.53 -41.39 65.22
N THR A 637 -20.45 -42.15 64.12
CA THR A 637 -20.62 -43.61 64.16
C THR A 637 -19.47 -44.28 64.91
N LEU A 638 -18.24 -43.82 64.69
CA LEU A 638 -17.05 -44.30 65.38
C LEU A 638 -17.13 -44.03 66.88
N GLN A 639 -17.44 -42.79 67.29
CA GLN A 639 -17.60 -42.43 68.70
C GLN A 639 -18.70 -43.25 69.38
N ARG A 640 -19.81 -43.52 68.70
CA ARG A 640 -20.85 -44.43 69.20
C ARG A 640 -20.32 -45.85 69.38
N GLY A 641 -19.54 -46.35 68.42
CA GLY A 641 -18.91 -47.66 68.49
C GLY A 641 -17.87 -47.77 69.60
N GLU A 642 -17.03 -46.75 69.79
CA GLU A 642 -16.05 -46.64 70.88
C GLU A 642 -16.75 -46.68 72.24
N ARG A 643 -17.81 -45.88 72.42
CA ARG A 643 -18.59 -45.88 73.67
C ARG A 643 -19.21 -47.24 73.96
N GLN A 644 -19.74 -47.93 72.94
CA GLN A 644 -20.27 -49.29 73.11
C GLN A 644 -19.17 -50.29 73.45
N TYR A 645 -17.99 -50.18 72.83
CA TYR A 645 -16.85 -51.03 73.13
C TYR A 645 -16.36 -50.83 74.57
N GLU A 646 -16.21 -49.57 75.02
CA GLU A 646 -15.85 -49.25 76.40
C GLU A 646 -16.84 -49.83 77.41
N GLN A 647 -18.14 -49.74 77.14
CA GLN A 647 -19.17 -50.37 77.97
C GLN A 647 -18.98 -51.90 78.05
N ARG A 648 -18.67 -52.57 76.92
CA ARG A 648 -18.44 -54.02 76.92
C ARG A 648 -17.15 -54.41 77.65
N VAL A 649 -16.10 -53.59 77.54
CA VAL A 649 -14.85 -53.80 78.30
C VAL A 649 -15.12 -53.68 79.80
N GLU A 650 -15.94 -52.71 80.21
CA GLU A 650 -16.34 -52.54 81.61
C GLU A 650 -17.22 -53.70 82.10
N ASP A 651 -18.20 -54.16 81.30
CA ASP A 651 -18.99 -55.37 81.60
C ASP A 651 -18.07 -56.59 81.81
N ILE A 652 -17.09 -56.79 80.92
CA ILE A 652 -16.11 -57.88 81.04
C ILE A 652 -15.28 -57.72 82.32
N ARG A 653 -14.90 -56.50 82.70
CA ARG A 653 -14.17 -56.22 83.95
C ARG A 653 -15.01 -56.60 85.16
N LEU A 654 -16.27 -56.20 85.20
CA LEU A 654 -17.21 -56.52 86.28
C LEU A 654 -17.45 -58.03 86.37
N LEU A 655 -17.68 -58.71 85.25
CA LEU A 655 -17.83 -60.17 85.21
C LEU A 655 -16.56 -60.89 85.70
N ARG A 656 -15.36 -60.39 85.38
CA ARG A 656 -14.10 -60.95 85.90
C ARG A 656 -14.00 -60.80 87.42
N LEU A 657 -14.41 -59.65 87.97
CA LEU A 657 -14.45 -59.44 89.42
C LEU A 657 -15.45 -60.40 90.09
N GLU A 658 -16.62 -60.59 89.49
CA GLU A 658 -17.62 -61.53 90.01
C GLU A 658 -17.14 -62.98 89.95
N ILE A 659 -16.47 -63.40 88.87
CA ILE A 659 -15.81 -64.72 88.80
C ILE A 659 -14.79 -64.89 89.93
N ILE A 660 -13.99 -63.85 90.24
CA ILE A 660 -13.02 -63.90 91.34
C ILE A 660 -13.74 -64.03 92.68
N ARG A 661 -14.83 -63.27 92.90
CA ARG A 661 -15.66 -63.35 94.11
C ARG A 661 -16.25 -64.75 94.29
N LEU A 662 -16.92 -65.28 93.26
CA LEU A 662 -17.53 -66.61 93.28
C LEU A 662 -16.50 -67.72 93.48
N ARG A 663 -15.28 -67.58 92.94
CA ARG A 663 -14.17 -68.51 93.21
C ARG A 663 -13.71 -68.46 94.67
N LYS A 664 -13.61 -67.27 95.26
CA LYS A 664 -13.28 -67.11 96.69
C LYS A 664 -14.37 -67.73 97.58
N GLU A 665 -15.62 -67.47 97.27
CA GLU A 665 -16.77 -68.02 97.99
C GLU A 665 -16.83 -69.54 97.88
N LYS A 666 -16.67 -70.10 96.67
CA LYS A 666 -16.51 -71.54 96.47
C LYS A 666 -15.37 -72.11 97.33
N ASN A 667 -14.20 -71.48 97.32
CA ASN A 667 -13.06 -71.97 98.10
C ASN A 667 -13.32 -71.92 99.62
N LEU A 668 -14.03 -70.91 100.13
CA LEU A 668 -14.43 -70.83 101.54
C LEU A 668 -15.44 -71.92 101.89
N LEU A 669 -16.44 -72.15 101.04
CA LEU A 669 -17.41 -73.23 101.22
C LEU A 669 -16.74 -74.61 101.16
N SER A 670 -15.80 -74.83 100.23
CA SER A 670 -15.02 -76.07 100.16
C SER A 670 -14.22 -76.31 101.45
N LYS A 671 -13.55 -75.29 102.00
CA LYS A 671 -12.89 -75.39 103.31
C LYS A 671 -13.88 -75.65 104.46
N GLY A 672 -15.07 -75.07 104.38
CA GLY A 672 -16.15 -75.35 105.33
C GLY A 672 -16.61 -76.81 105.29
N ILE A 673 -16.65 -77.42 104.10
CA ILE A 673 -16.97 -78.85 103.93
C ILE A 673 -15.84 -79.73 104.47
N GLU A 674 -14.57 -79.37 104.26
CA GLU A 674 -13.41 -80.08 104.84
C GLU A 674 -13.45 -80.05 106.37
N ASN A 675 -13.76 -78.91 106.98
CA ASN A 675 -13.92 -78.83 108.44
C ASN A 675 -15.12 -79.63 108.96
N MET A 676 -16.13 -79.89 108.13
CA MET A 676 -17.32 -80.64 108.55
C MET A 676 -17.04 -82.12 108.80
N THR A 677 -16.02 -82.72 108.15
CA THR A 677 -15.61 -84.09 108.50
C THR A 677 -14.93 -84.16 109.86
N ASP A 678 -14.12 -83.16 110.20
CA ASP A 678 -13.44 -83.09 111.50
C ASP A 678 -14.45 -82.83 112.62
N LEU A 679 -15.41 -81.92 112.40
CA LEU A 679 -16.52 -81.69 113.34
C LEU A 679 -17.39 -82.94 113.54
N ARG A 680 -17.63 -83.74 112.50
CA ARG A 680 -18.35 -85.02 112.63
C ARG A 680 -17.56 -86.05 113.44
N LEU A 681 -16.24 -86.10 113.28
CA LEU A 681 -15.35 -86.93 114.09
C LEU A 681 -15.32 -86.49 115.55
N GLU A 682 -15.29 -85.18 115.80
CA GLU A 682 -15.35 -84.61 117.14
C GLU A 682 -16.67 -84.96 117.83
N VAL A 683 -17.79 -84.83 117.13
CA VAL A 683 -19.12 -85.25 117.64
C VAL A 683 -19.13 -86.74 117.97
N PHE A 684 -18.61 -87.60 117.09
CA PHE A 684 -18.53 -89.04 117.37
C PHE A 684 -17.65 -89.37 118.59
N ASN A 685 -16.52 -88.68 118.75
CA ASN A 685 -15.63 -88.86 119.90
C ASN A 685 -16.31 -88.42 121.20
N LEU A 686 -16.99 -87.28 121.20
CA LEU A 686 -17.75 -86.77 122.34
C LEU A 686 -18.92 -87.69 122.71
N GLU A 687 -19.64 -88.24 121.73
CA GLU A 687 -20.69 -89.24 121.95
C GLU A 687 -20.12 -90.52 122.58
N ARG A 688 -18.93 -90.97 122.13
CA ARG A 688 -18.25 -92.13 122.71
C ARG A 688 -17.78 -91.88 124.14
N GLU A 689 -17.24 -90.71 124.43
CA GLU A 689 -16.84 -90.31 125.79
C GLU A 689 -18.03 -90.21 126.73
N LEU A 690 -19.14 -89.60 126.27
CA LEU A 690 -20.40 -89.55 126.99
C LEU A 690 -20.93 -90.97 127.30
N GLY A 691 -20.80 -91.90 126.35
CA GLY A 691 -21.17 -93.31 126.57
C GLY A 691 -20.33 -94.00 127.65
N ARG A 692 -19.01 -93.74 127.69
CA ARG A 692 -18.11 -94.27 128.73
C ARG A 692 -18.44 -93.73 130.11
N GLU A 693 -18.70 -92.42 130.22
CA GLU A 693 -19.08 -91.82 131.50
C GLU A 693 -20.43 -92.36 132.02
N ARG A 694 -21.41 -92.57 131.13
CA ARG A 694 -22.68 -93.22 131.51
C ARG A 694 -22.50 -94.63 132.07
N LEU A 695 -21.59 -95.43 131.49
CA LEU A 695 -21.25 -96.77 132.00
C LEU A 695 -20.52 -96.70 133.36
N ARG A 696 -19.64 -95.71 133.54
CA ARG A 696 -18.91 -95.49 134.79
C ARG A 696 -19.85 -95.09 135.93
N VAL A 697 -20.84 -94.25 135.66
CA VAL A 697 -21.88 -93.90 136.63
C VAL A 697 -22.69 -95.14 137.03
N ARG A 698 -23.13 -95.96 136.08
CA ARG A 698 -23.83 -97.23 136.40
C ARG A 698 -23.01 -98.18 137.27
N ALA A 699 -21.72 -98.35 136.97
CA ALA A 699 -20.85 -99.24 137.76
C ALA A 699 -20.65 -98.72 139.20
N LEU A 700 -20.63 -97.40 139.39
CA LEU A 700 -20.56 -96.79 140.73
C LEU A 700 -21.91 -96.85 141.47
N GLU A 701 -23.04 -96.77 140.75
CA GLU A 701 -24.38 -97.00 141.31
C GLU A 701 -24.55 -98.46 141.78
N GLU A 702 -24.12 -99.45 140.98
CA GLU A 702 -24.15 -100.88 141.37
C GLU A 702 -23.23 -101.19 142.57
N ALA A 703 -22.09 -100.49 142.71
CA ALA A 703 -21.19 -100.65 143.85
C ALA A 703 -21.72 -100.05 145.17
N LEU A 704 -22.73 -99.16 145.10
CA LEU A 704 -23.41 -98.58 146.26
C LEU A 704 -24.53 -99.48 146.80
N GLU A 705 -25.05 -100.42 146.01
CA GLU A 705 -26.14 -101.32 146.40
C GLU A 705 -25.72 -102.51 147.29
N THR A 706 -24.41 -102.76 147.51
CA THR A 706 -23.93 -103.86 148.39
C THR A 706 -22.77 -103.48 149.33
N PRO A 707 -23.04 -102.86 150.49
CA PRO A 707 -22.02 -102.61 151.50
C PRO A 707 -21.84 -103.82 152.45
N LEU A 708 -20.74 -104.56 152.31
CA LEU A 708 -20.34 -105.62 153.25
C LEU A 708 -19.16 -105.15 154.10
N ASN A 709 -19.42 -104.78 155.35
CA ASN A 709 -18.40 -104.37 156.32
C ASN A 709 -18.70 -105.01 157.69
N VAL A 710 -17.80 -105.86 158.22
CA VAL A 710 -17.84 -106.30 159.63
C VAL A 710 -16.42 -106.41 160.19
N HIS A 711 -16.15 -105.60 161.21
CA HIS A 711 -14.87 -105.12 161.73
C HIS A 711 -14.05 -106.11 162.59
N ARG A 712 -12.71 -105.94 162.62
CA ARG A 712 -11.84 -106.42 163.71
C ARG A 712 -10.56 -105.59 163.86
N TRP A 713 -10.14 -105.39 165.10
CA TRP A 713 -9.04 -104.53 165.56
C TRP A 713 -7.63 -104.79 164.99
N ARG A 714 -6.79 -103.76 165.21
CA ARG A 714 -5.36 -103.77 165.65
C ARG A 714 -4.30 -103.74 164.54
N LYS A 715 -3.56 -102.65 164.29
CA LYS A 715 -2.70 -101.71 165.06
C LYS A 715 -1.22 -102.12 165.15
N LEU A 716 -0.39 -101.21 164.61
CA LEU A 716 0.98 -100.82 164.97
C LEU A 716 2.11 -101.81 164.69
N GLN A 717 2.93 -101.48 163.70
CA GLN A 717 4.31 -101.06 163.95
C GLN A 717 4.62 -99.84 163.09
N GLY A 718 4.92 -98.73 163.78
CA GLY A 718 5.61 -97.59 163.20
C GLY A 718 7.09 -97.69 163.55
N THR A 719 7.91 -97.24 162.62
CA THR A 719 9.25 -96.71 162.90
C THR A 719 9.50 -95.68 161.81
N ASP A 720 9.65 -94.43 162.22
CA ASP A 720 9.82 -93.23 161.40
C ASP A 720 11.03 -92.48 162.01
N PRO A 721 11.74 -91.58 161.31
CA PRO A 721 11.71 -91.23 159.88
C PRO A 721 13.13 -91.22 159.24
N GLU A 722 13.22 -90.72 158.00
CA GLU A 722 14.34 -89.89 157.50
C GLU A 722 15.43 -90.51 156.57
N SER A 723 15.77 -89.68 155.57
CA SER A 723 16.92 -89.72 154.65
C SER A 723 17.09 -90.95 153.75
N VAL A 724 16.60 -90.87 152.50
CA VAL A 724 17.00 -91.77 151.39
C VAL A 724 16.10 -93.01 151.19
N ARG A 725 14.78 -92.78 151.18
CA ARG A 725 13.81 -93.53 150.35
C ARG A 725 12.83 -92.57 149.65
N LEU A 726 13.33 -91.51 149.01
CA LEU A 726 14.01 -91.46 147.70
C LEU A 726 13.04 -91.08 146.56
N THR A 727 12.93 -89.77 146.34
CA THR A 727 13.31 -89.14 145.06
C THR A 727 12.73 -89.68 143.74
N GLN A 728 11.52 -90.23 143.71
CA GLN A 728 10.83 -90.43 142.43
C GLN A 728 9.38 -89.92 142.36
N LYS A 729 8.73 -89.57 143.47
CA LYS A 729 7.40 -88.95 143.44
C LYS A 729 7.36 -87.49 143.90
N LEU A 730 8.52 -86.88 144.13
CA LEU A 730 8.69 -85.46 144.41
C LEU A 730 9.55 -84.77 143.33
N ARG A 731 9.29 -85.05 142.04
CA ARG A 731 9.96 -84.36 140.91
C ARG A 731 9.06 -83.90 139.77
N LEU A 732 7.73 -84.07 139.81
CA LEU A 732 6.91 -83.85 138.61
C LEU A 732 5.69 -82.91 138.68
N THR A 733 5.45 -82.15 139.75
CA THR A 733 4.46 -81.03 139.68
C THR A 733 4.76 -79.90 140.67
N GLN A 734 5.96 -79.30 140.60
CA GLN A 734 6.26 -77.99 141.19
C GLN A 734 7.09 -77.16 140.19
N ASN A 735 6.58 -75.96 139.87
CA ASN A 735 7.13 -74.87 139.02
C ASN A 735 7.01 -75.02 137.48
N PRO A 736 6.93 -73.92 136.71
CA PRO A 736 5.84 -72.94 136.62
C PRO A 736 5.41 -72.75 135.14
N ILE A 737 4.18 -73.10 134.74
CA ILE A 737 3.80 -73.13 133.30
C ILE A 737 3.12 -71.83 132.79
N SER A 738 2.83 -70.85 133.66
CA SER A 738 2.18 -69.60 133.20
C SER A 738 3.12 -68.57 132.55
N SER A 739 4.44 -68.80 132.47
CA SER A 739 5.36 -67.85 131.81
C SER A 739 5.80 -68.28 130.41
N THR A 740 5.79 -69.57 130.06
CA THR A 740 6.20 -70.05 128.72
C THR A 740 5.06 -70.07 127.71
N GLN A 741 3.80 -70.24 128.14
CA GLN A 741 2.64 -70.06 127.25
C GLN A 741 2.38 -68.58 126.97
N VAL A 742 2.54 -67.69 127.96
CA VAL A 742 2.47 -66.24 127.74
C VAL A 742 3.66 -65.78 126.88
N PHE A 743 4.88 -66.24 127.13
CA PHE A 743 6.04 -65.91 126.27
C PHE A 743 5.92 -66.48 124.85
N ASN A 744 5.35 -67.67 124.65
CA ASN A 744 5.13 -68.22 123.31
C ASN A 744 3.98 -67.51 122.58
N LEU A 745 2.90 -67.15 123.27
CA LEU A 745 1.80 -66.35 122.70
C LEU A 745 2.22 -64.89 122.45
N GLU A 746 3.07 -64.29 123.29
CA GLU A 746 3.66 -62.97 123.05
C GLU A 746 4.70 -63.01 121.93
N ARG A 747 5.42 -64.13 121.77
CA ARG A 747 6.35 -64.36 120.65
C ARG A 747 5.61 -64.68 119.34
N GLU A 748 4.47 -65.36 119.39
CA GLU A 748 3.60 -65.60 118.23
C GLU A 748 2.81 -64.34 117.85
N LEU A 749 2.31 -63.57 118.82
CA LEU A 749 1.69 -62.26 118.61
C LEU A 749 2.74 -61.23 118.13
N GLY A 750 3.98 -61.31 118.60
CA GLY A 750 5.10 -60.53 118.10
C GLY A 750 5.48 -60.90 116.66
N ARG A 751 5.46 -62.20 116.31
CA ARG A 751 5.64 -62.69 114.93
C ARG A 751 4.50 -62.28 114.01
N GLU A 752 3.25 -62.36 114.45
CA GLU A 752 2.09 -61.92 113.66
C GLU A 752 2.02 -60.39 113.54
N ARG A 753 2.42 -59.63 114.58
CA ARG A 753 2.59 -58.17 114.46
C ARG A 753 3.72 -57.78 113.51
N LEU A 754 4.85 -58.50 113.51
CA LEU A 754 5.91 -58.33 112.53
C LEU A 754 5.47 -58.75 111.12
N ARG A 755 4.59 -59.76 110.99
CA ARG A 755 4.03 -60.22 109.72
C ARG A 755 3.01 -59.24 109.15
N VAL A 756 2.13 -58.68 109.98
CA VAL A 756 1.20 -57.62 109.61
C VAL A 756 1.95 -56.34 109.27
N ARG A 757 2.95 -55.95 110.08
CA ARG A 757 3.80 -54.77 109.77
C ARG A 757 4.64 -54.97 108.49
N ALA A 758 5.11 -56.18 108.20
CA ALA A 758 5.78 -56.51 106.92
C ALA A 758 4.81 -56.59 105.72
N LEU A 759 3.54 -56.96 105.94
CA LEU A 759 2.49 -56.93 104.90
C LEU A 759 1.93 -55.52 104.68
N GLU A 760 1.89 -54.69 105.71
CA GLU A 760 1.54 -53.25 105.67
C GLU A 760 2.69 -52.44 105.03
N GLU A 761 3.96 -52.68 105.38
CA GLU A 761 5.12 -52.10 104.66
C GLU A 761 5.17 -52.57 103.18
N ALA A 762 4.73 -53.79 102.88
CA ALA A 762 4.59 -54.29 101.50
C ALA A 762 3.37 -53.72 100.73
N LEU A 763 2.43 -53.07 101.43
CA LEU A 763 1.30 -52.33 100.87
C LEU A 763 1.60 -50.82 100.76
N GLU A 764 2.36 -50.24 101.70
CA GLU A 764 2.76 -48.82 101.72
C GLU A 764 3.98 -48.52 100.84
N THR A 765 4.89 -49.48 100.64
CA THR A 765 5.91 -49.41 99.59
C THR A 765 5.57 -50.41 98.49
N PRO A 766 5.09 -49.96 97.31
CA PRO A 766 4.94 -50.86 96.19
C PRO A 766 6.35 -51.27 95.73
N LEU A 767 6.86 -52.40 96.22
CA LEU A 767 8.03 -53.07 95.65
C LEU A 767 7.63 -53.75 94.34
N ASN A 768 7.05 -52.96 93.44
CA ASN A 768 7.02 -53.23 92.03
C ASN A 768 8.27 -52.58 91.43
N VAL A 769 9.45 -53.11 91.78
CA VAL A 769 10.68 -52.95 90.98
C VAL A 769 10.56 -53.82 89.73
N HIS A 770 9.47 -53.59 89.00
CA HIS A 770 9.30 -53.77 87.57
C HIS A 770 8.31 -52.70 87.09
N ARG A 771 8.68 -51.44 87.36
CA ARG A 771 8.53 -50.38 86.35
C ARG A 771 9.40 -50.79 85.15
N TRP A 772 8.86 -51.75 84.39
CA TRP A 772 9.09 -52.22 83.01
C TRP A 772 8.45 -53.61 82.90
N ARG A 773 7.11 -53.67 83.01
CA ARG A 773 6.38 -54.77 82.38
C ARG A 773 6.40 -54.45 80.88
N LYS A 774 7.14 -55.22 80.08
CA LYS A 774 7.02 -55.21 78.61
C LYS A 774 5.54 -55.38 78.29
N LEU A 775 4.88 -54.31 77.84
CA LEU A 775 3.61 -54.43 77.15
C LEU A 775 3.85 -55.42 76.01
N GLN A 776 3.16 -56.55 76.02
CA GLN A 776 2.87 -57.29 74.80
C GLN A 776 1.74 -56.55 74.07
N GLY A 777 2.01 -55.30 73.72
CA GLY A 777 1.54 -54.69 72.50
C GLY A 777 2.82 -54.39 71.76
N THR A 778 2.98 -54.93 70.55
CA THR A 778 4.12 -54.66 69.68
C THR A 778 4.09 -53.18 69.30
N ASP A 779 4.62 -52.32 70.17
CA ASP A 779 5.00 -50.98 69.78
C ASP A 779 6.04 -51.14 68.66
N PRO A 780 5.95 -50.41 67.53
CA PRO A 780 6.86 -50.61 66.43
C PRO A 780 8.29 -50.42 66.94
N GLU A 781 9.16 -51.43 66.78
CA GLU A 781 10.54 -51.39 67.27
C GLU A 781 11.15 -49.99 67.02
N SER A 782 11.88 -49.45 68.00
CA SER A 782 12.62 -48.19 67.82
C SER A 782 13.44 -48.19 66.51
N VAL A 783 13.89 -49.36 66.06
CA VAL A 783 14.51 -49.60 64.75
C VAL A 783 13.55 -49.32 63.57
N ARG A 784 12.29 -49.72 63.62
CA ARG A 784 11.27 -49.50 62.58
C ARG A 784 10.81 -48.04 62.51
N LEU A 785 10.68 -47.36 63.64
CA LEU A 785 10.45 -45.91 63.69
C LEU A 785 11.69 -45.14 63.24
N THR A 786 12.89 -45.55 63.62
CA THR A 786 14.15 -44.96 63.15
C THR A 786 14.40 -45.24 61.67
N GLN A 787 13.99 -46.40 61.15
CA GLN A 787 14.01 -46.71 59.72
C GLN A 787 12.96 -45.91 58.96
N LYS A 788 11.74 -45.75 59.51
CA LYS A 788 10.74 -44.84 58.94
C LYS A 788 11.25 -43.40 58.95
N LEU A 789 11.85 -42.93 60.05
CA LEU A 789 12.46 -41.61 60.19
C LEU A 789 13.62 -41.43 59.20
N ARG A 790 14.50 -42.43 59.02
CA ARG A 790 15.58 -42.40 58.02
C ARG A 790 15.05 -42.45 56.60
N LEU A 791 13.98 -43.21 56.34
CA LEU A 791 13.33 -43.26 55.03
C LEU A 791 12.57 -41.96 54.72
N THR A 792 11.90 -41.36 55.69
CA THR A 792 11.24 -40.06 55.53
C THR A 792 12.27 -38.96 55.43
N GLN A 793 13.35 -38.97 56.23
CA GLN A 793 14.49 -38.05 56.08
C GLN A 793 15.15 -38.19 54.70
N LYS A 794 15.36 -39.41 54.20
CA LYS A 794 15.92 -39.63 52.87
C LYS A 794 14.97 -39.21 51.75
N LYS A 795 13.65 -39.39 51.93
CA LYS A 795 12.63 -38.89 51.00
C LYS A 795 12.52 -37.37 51.01
N VAL A 796 12.57 -36.75 52.20
CA VAL A 796 12.56 -35.29 52.37
C VAL A 796 13.83 -34.69 51.79
N LEU A 797 15.00 -35.32 51.99
CA LEU A 797 16.26 -34.91 51.38
C LEU A 797 16.21 -34.99 49.85
N ALA A 798 15.72 -36.11 49.30
CA ALA A 798 15.55 -36.26 47.86
C ALA A 798 14.51 -35.27 47.28
N GLN A 799 13.43 -35.00 48.01
CA GLN A 799 12.45 -33.97 47.61
C GLN A 799 13.03 -32.55 47.72
N SER A 800 13.86 -32.27 48.72
CA SER A 800 14.55 -30.98 48.84
C SER A 800 15.62 -30.80 47.76
N GLU A 801 16.35 -31.85 47.37
CA GLU A 801 17.28 -31.82 46.23
C GLU A 801 16.53 -31.59 44.92
N MET A 802 15.41 -32.27 44.71
CA MET A 802 14.54 -32.05 43.54
C MET A 802 13.96 -30.63 43.50
N LEU A 803 13.55 -30.07 44.65
CA LEU A 803 13.08 -28.69 44.74
C LEU A 803 14.21 -27.69 44.45
N VAL A 804 15.43 -27.93 44.96
CA VAL A 804 16.60 -27.09 44.65
C VAL A 804 16.96 -27.16 43.16
N LEU A 805 16.90 -28.34 42.54
CA LEU A 805 17.10 -28.49 41.10
C LEU A 805 15.99 -27.77 40.30
N LYS A 806 14.73 -27.89 40.73
CA LYS A 806 13.60 -27.19 40.10
C LYS A 806 13.67 -25.67 40.29
N ASP A 807 14.09 -25.19 41.45
CA ASP A 807 14.32 -23.77 41.70
C ASP A 807 15.50 -23.23 40.87
N ARG A 808 16.55 -24.05 40.66
CA ARG A 808 17.65 -23.72 39.75
C ARG A 808 17.19 -23.65 38.30
N GLU A 809 16.43 -24.63 37.82
CA GLU A 809 15.81 -24.60 36.48
C GLU A 809 14.86 -23.40 36.33
N LEU A 810 14.06 -23.09 37.34
CA LEU A 810 13.19 -21.90 37.35
C LEU A 810 13.99 -20.60 37.33
N LYS A 811 15.15 -20.56 37.99
CA LYS A 811 16.03 -19.40 37.98
C LYS A 811 16.75 -19.25 36.63
N GLU A 812 17.23 -20.35 36.05
CA GLU A 812 17.83 -20.37 34.71
C GLU A 812 16.81 -19.99 33.63
N THR A 813 15.58 -20.52 33.70
CA THR A 813 14.49 -20.14 32.77
C THR A 813 14.01 -18.71 32.98
N ARG A 814 13.94 -18.20 34.22
CA ARG A 814 13.67 -16.77 34.49
C ARG A 814 14.78 -15.88 33.94
N ASN A 815 16.05 -16.27 34.11
CA ASN A 815 17.19 -15.52 33.59
C ASN A 815 17.20 -15.51 32.06
N LEU A 816 16.91 -16.65 31.42
CA LEU A 816 16.75 -16.76 29.96
C LEU A 816 15.55 -15.94 29.49
N TYR A 817 14.43 -15.97 30.20
CA TYR A 817 13.25 -15.16 29.89
C TYR A 817 13.55 -13.67 29.99
N THR A 818 14.25 -13.21 31.04
CA THR A 818 14.69 -11.81 31.14
C THR A 818 15.70 -11.45 30.05
N ALA A 819 16.67 -12.30 29.75
CA ALA A 819 17.63 -12.06 28.68
C ALA A 819 16.96 -11.97 27.29
N VAL A 820 15.97 -12.84 27.02
CA VAL A 820 15.17 -12.80 25.80
C VAL A 820 14.26 -11.58 25.78
N LYS A 821 13.64 -11.20 26.90
CA LYS A 821 12.83 -9.99 27.05
C LYS A 821 13.65 -8.72 26.83
N ASP A 822 14.86 -8.65 27.36
CA ASP A 822 15.77 -7.52 27.18
C ASP A 822 16.30 -7.46 25.73
N MET A 823 16.60 -8.60 25.11
CA MET A 823 16.92 -8.66 23.67
C MET A 823 15.73 -8.25 22.79
N LEU A 824 14.50 -8.64 23.15
CA LEU A 824 13.27 -8.21 22.46
C LEU A 824 12.97 -6.73 22.66
N ALA A 825 13.33 -6.15 23.81
CA ALA A 825 13.19 -4.71 24.08
C ALA A 825 14.21 -3.86 23.30
N LEU A 826 15.36 -4.44 22.95
CA LEU A 826 16.41 -3.83 22.10
C LEU A 826 16.18 -4.05 20.61
N GLN A 827 15.34 -5.02 20.23
CA GLN A 827 14.93 -5.22 18.84
C GLN A 827 13.82 -4.22 18.49
N PRO A 828 13.98 -3.40 17.44
CA PRO A 828 12.88 -2.61 16.92
C PRO A 828 11.73 -3.57 16.57
N SER A 829 10.51 -3.30 17.06
CA SER A 829 9.34 -4.10 16.69
C SER A 829 9.28 -4.29 15.17
N PRO A 830 8.78 -5.42 14.66
CA PRO A 830 8.64 -5.67 13.23
C PRO A 830 7.96 -4.49 12.50
N GLU A 831 7.03 -3.81 13.15
CA GLU A 831 6.41 -2.56 12.71
C GLU A 831 7.41 -1.41 12.54
N ILE A 832 8.29 -1.17 13.51
CA ILE A 832 9.37 -0.16 13.42
C ILE A 832 10.33 -0.50 12.28
N GLN A 833 10.65 -1.77 12.07
CA GLN A 833 11.52 -2.19 10.97
C GLN A 833 10.84 -2.06 9.59
N ILE A 834 9.53 -2.32 9.52
CA ILE A 834 8.73 -2.08 8.32
C ILE A 834 8.59 -0.57 8.05
N THR A 835 8.36 0.24 9.08
CA THR A 835 8.29 1.71 8.95
C THR A 835 9.65 2.28 8.55
N LEU A 836 10.77 1.80 9.09
CA LEU A 836 12.12 2.21 8.70
C LEU A 836 12.42 1.85 7.24
N ASN A 837 12.06 0.63 6.81
CA ASN A 837 12.22 0.24 5.41
C ASN A 837 11.31 1.04 4.47
N ARG A 838 10.09 1.39 4.89
CA ARG A 838 9.19 2.27 4.13
C ARG A 838 9.72 3.69 4.06
N THR A 839 10.21 4.25 5.16
CA THR A 839 10.77 5.61 5.19
C THR A 839 12.08 5.67 4.39
N GLN A 840 12.92 4.63 4.44
CA GLN A 840 14.13 4.53 3.63
C GLN A 840 13.83 4.40 2.14
N ARG A 841 12.80 3.63 1.74
CA ARG A 841 12.33 3.58 0.34
C ARG A 841 11.72 4.90 -0.10
N ALA A 842 10.90 5.54 0.73
CA ALA A 842 10.32 6.84 0.44
C ALA A 842 11.41 7.93 0.33
N LEU A 843 12.43 7.88 1.19
CA LEU A 843 13.59 8.77 1.13
C LEU A 843 14.40 8.55 -0.14
N SER A 844 14.64 7.29 -0.53
CA SER A 844 15.29 6.95 -1.79
C SER A 844 14.52 7.51 -2.99
N GLN A 845 13.20 7.25 -3.07
CA GLN A 845 12.34 7.76 -4.14
C GLN A 845 12.27 9.29 -4.17
N ARG A 846 12.19 9.96 -3.01
CA ARG A 846 12.26 11.43 -2.92
C ARG A 846 13.62 11.95 -3.36
N THR A 847 14.71 11.25 -3.03
CA THR A 847 16.06 11.61 -3.48
C THR A 847 16.18 11.47 -5.01
N THR A 848 15.60 10.42 -5.61
CA THR A 848 15.56 10.27 -7.08
C THR A 848 14.74 11.38 -7.73
N LYS A 849 13.55 11.69 -7.19
CA LYS A 849 12.74 12.84 -7.66
C LYS A 849 13.47 14.16 -7.53
N MET A 850 14.18 14.39 -6.42
CA MET A 850 14.96 15.60 -6.22
C MET A 850 16.11 15.70 -7.22
N LYS A 851 16.77 14.59 -7.57
CA LYS A 851 17.77 14.56 -8.65
C LYS A 851 17.17 14.91 -10.02
N CYS A 852 15.98 14.39 -10.34
CA CYS A 852 15.26 14.76 -11.57
C CYS A 852 14.88 16.24 -11.58
N LEU A 853 14.36 16.77 -10.48
CA LEU A 853 14.02 18.19 -10.35
C LEU A 853 15.26 19.09 -10.46
N VAL A 854 16.39 18.70 -9.86
CA VAL A 854 17.66 19.43 -10.01
C VAL A 854 18.13 19.42 -11.47
N ALA A 855 18.02 18.29 -12.17
CA ALA A 855 18.36 18.20 -13.59
C ALA A 855 17.42 19.08 -14.46
N GLU A 856 16.11 19.09 -14.17
CA GLU A 856 15.16 20.00 -14.82
C GLU A 856 15.48 21.47 -14.54
N LEU A 857 15.86 21.81 -13.30
CA LEU A 857 16.23 23.16 -12.90
C LEU A 857 17.50 23.62 -13.63
N SER A 858 18.53 22.78 -13.70
CA SER A 858 19.75 23.05 -14.48
C SER A 858 19.46 23.20 -15.98
N MET A 859 18.52 22.41 -16.54
CA MET A 859 18.08 22.59 -17.94
C MET A 859 17.39 23.94 -18.16
N ARG A 860 16.53 24.36 -17.22
CA ARG A 860 15.84 25.67 -17.29
C ARG A 860 16.81 26.83 -17.11
N GLU A 861 17.78 26.70 -16.22
CA GLU A 861 18.86 27.68 -16.05
C GLU A 861 19.67 27.82 -17.34
N ARG A 862 19.97 26.71 -18.03
CA ARG A 862 20.65 26.73 -19.34
C ARG A 862 19.80 27.43 -20.40
N GLN A 863 18.51 27.10 -20.51
CA GLN A 863 17.59 27.80 -21.42
C GLN A 863 17.50 29.31 -21.17
N VAL A 864 17.46 29.73 -19.89
CA VAL A 864 17.45 31.15 -19.53
C VAL A 864 18.76 31.83 -19.92
N ASN A 865 19.90 31.15 -19.77
CA ASN A 865 21.19 31.66 -20.22
C ASN A 865 21.28 31.76 -21.75
N ASP A 866 20.78 30.77 -22.47
CA ASP A 866 20.74 30.79 -23.94
C ASP A 866 19.87 31.96 -24.44
N GLN A 867 18.69 32.15 -23.82
CA GLN A 867 17.81 33.29 -24.12
C GLN A 867 18.45 34.64 -23.78
N ARG A 868 19.26 34.73 -22.72
CA ARG A 868 20.02 35.95 -22.38
C ARG A 868 21.10 36.25 -23.43
N LEU A 869 21.86 35.24 -23.86
CA LEU A 869 22.85 35.38 -24.94
C LEU A 869 22.19 35.81 -26.25
N GLU A 870 21.02 35.26 -26.56
CA GLU A 870 20.26 35.61 -27.75
C GLU A 870 19.72 37.05 -27.68
N LEU A 871 19.26 37.49 -26.51
CA LEU A 871 18.93 38.90 -26.25
C LEU A 871 20.13 39.83 -26.45
N GLU A 872 21.31 39.47 -25.93
CA GLU A 872 22.54 40.26 -26.12
C GLU A 872 22.96 40.33 -27.59
N ARG A 873 22.82 39.23 -28.34
CA ARG A 873 23.06 39.17 -29.79
C ARG A 873 22.14 40.11 -30.55
N VAL A 874 20.83 40.02 -30.31
CA VAL A 874 19.82 40.88 -30.96
C VAL A 874 20.04 42.35 -30.59
N ASN A 875 20.42 42.63 -29.34
CA ASN A 875 20.70 44.01 -28.91
C ASN A 875 21.96 44.57 -29.58
N SER A 876 22.98 43.74 -29.79
CA SER A 876 24.19 44.10 -30.54
C SER A 876 23.90 44.34 -32.02
N GLU A 877 23.06 43.49 -32.63
CA GLU A 877 22.59 43.67 -34.02
C GLU A 877 21.81 45.00 -34.16
N LEU A 878 20.91 45.29 -33.22
CA LEU A 878 20.15 46.54 -33.16
C LEU A 878 21.07 47.76 -33.02
N GLN A 879 22.12 47.68 -32.20
CA GLN A 879 23.14 48.74 -32.11
C GLN A 879 23.88 48.92 -33.44
N SER A 880 24.30 47.85 -34.11
CA SER A 880 24.95 47.94 -35.42
C SER A 880 24.03 48.56 -36.48
N PHE A 881 22.73 48.23 -36.44
CA PHE A 881 21.74 48.81 -37.34
C PHE A 881 21.55 50.30 -37.08
N LYS A 882 21.47 50.72 -35.81
CA LYS A 882 21.44 52.15 -35.45
C LYS A 882 22.68 52.87 -35.98
N GLN A 883 23.85 52.27 -35.84
CA GLN A 883 25.12 52.87 -36.28
C GLN A 883 25.15 53.05 -37.80
N LYS A 884 24.78 52.02 -38.57
CA LYS A 884 24.62 52.07 -40.03
C LYS A 884 23.58 53.11 -40.46
N TYR A 885 22.46 53.21 -39.75
CA TYR A 885 21.44 54.22 -40.02
C TYR A 885 21.98 55.65 -39.82
N TYR A 886 22.71 55.92 -38.74
CA TYR A 886 23.31 57.23 -38.48
C TYR A 886 24.45 57.58 -39.46
N GLU A 887 25.20 56.59 -39.95
CA GLU A 887 26.19 56.79 -41.02
C GLU A 887 25.51 57.11 -42.35
N MET A 888 24.45 56.38 -42.70
CA MET A 888 23.66 56.64 -43.90
C MET A 888 23.03 58.04 -43.86
N LYS A 889 22.49 58.45 -42.70
CA LYS A 889 21.95 59.80 -42.50
C LYS A 889 23.03 60.88 -42.68
N ARG A 890 24.21 60.71 -42.07
CA ARG A 890 25.34 61.64 -42.26
C ARG A 890 25.82 61.71 -43.71
N ALA A 891 25.80 60.59 -44.44
CA ALA A 891 26.18 60.56 -45.85
C ALA A 891 25.17 61.32 -46.73
N LEU A 892 23.88 61.17 -46.45
CA LEU A 892 22.81 61.93 -47.11
C LEU A 892 22.93 63.43 -46.82
N ASP A 893 23.11 63.81 -45.55
CA ASP A 893 23.30 65.21 -45.15
C ASP A 893 24.57 65.82 -45.79
N ALA A 894 25.64 65.02 -45.96
CA ALA A 894 26.88 65.46 -46.60
C ALA A 894 26.77 65.58 -48.13
N ASP A 895 25.99 64.72 -48.79
CA ASP A 895 25.72 64.83 -50.23
C ASP A 895 24.84 66.06 -50.51
N GLU A 896 23.87 66.33 -49.64
CA GLU A 896 23.04 67.52 -49.68
C GLU A 896 23.88 68.81 -49.49
N ALA A 897 24.83 68.80 -48.55
CA ALA A 897 25.78 69.90 -48.36
C ALA A 897 26.76 70.09 -49.53
N ARG A 898 27.12 69.03 -50.27
CA ARG A 898 27.96 69.13 -51.48
C ARG A 898 27.20 69.71 -52.66
N ARG A 899 25.91 69.39 -52.80
CA ARG A 899 25.03 69.98 -53.82
C ARG A 899 24.80 71.48 -53.61
N LEU A 900 24.96 71.98 -52.38
CA LEU A 900 24.85 73.40 -52.02
C LEU A 900 26.16 74.21 -52.21
N LYS A 901 27.28 73.58 -52.60
CA LYS A 901 28.51 74.33 -52.94
C LYS A 901 28.54 74.69 -54.42
N VAL A 902 28.11 75.91 -54.72
CA VAL A 902 28.33 76.59 -56.00
C VAL A 902 29.83 76.83 -56.21
N ALA A 903 30.37 76.36 -57.34
CA ALA A 903 31.74 76.65 -57.77
C ALA A 903 31.85 78.11 -58.22
N THR A 904 32.65 78.90 -57.52
CA THR A 904 33.08 80.23 -57.95
C THR A 904 34.13 80.13 -59.07
N PRO A 905 34.09 81.02 -60.09
CA PRO A 905 34.88 80.93 -61.31
C PRO A 905 36.37 81.30 -61.11
N PRO A 906 37.27 80.89 -62.01
CA PRO A 906 38.70 81.08 -61.86
C PRO A 906 39.11 82.53 -62.19
N THR A 907 40.06 83.08 -61.44
CA THR A 907 40.79 84.32 -61.79
C THR A 907 42.30 84.04 -61.89
N PRO A 908 43.03 84.83 -62.69
CA PRO A 908 44.18 84.35 -63.44
C PRO A 908 45.54 84.59 -62.76
N THR A 909 46.49 83.74 -63.18
CA THR A 909 47.96 83.85 -63.11
C THR A 909 48.58 85.12 -62.52
N THR A 910 49.42 84.94 -61.50
CA THR A 910 50.58 85.80 -61.26
C THR A 910 51.84 84.94 -61.10
N GLN A 911 52.75 85.08 -62.05
CA GLN A 911 54.14 84.65 -61.96
C GLN A 911 54.83 85.36 -60.79
N LYS A 912 55.72 84.67 -60.06
CA LYS A 912 57.11 85.11 -59.82
C LYS A 912 57.93 84.10 -59.01
N GLN A 913 59.04 83.72 -59.65
CA GLN A 913 60.34 83.21 -59.17
C GLN A 913 60.41 81.88 -58.45
#